data_AF-A0A1Q5PH49-F1
#
_entry.id   AF-A0A1Q5PH49-F1
#
_cell.length_a   1.000
_cell.length_b   1.000
_cell.length_c   1.000
_cell.angle_alpha   90.00
_cell.angle_beta   90.00
_cell.angle_gamma   90.00
#
_symmetry.space_group_name_H-M   'P 1'
#
loop_
_entity.id
_entity.type
_entity.pdbx_description
1 polymer ?
#
loop_
_entity_poly.entity_id
_entity_poly.type
_entity_poly.pdbx_seq_one_letter_code
_entity_poly.pdbx_strand_id
1 'polypeptide(L)'
;MTTDKEHMDTTGAEANKPENQAAADEQNTAPTETKRSEEARPEAGQEVPKEEQPEVQPNLATAQESEASESITEAFAEANTDVTDVAETPAAVESTTPEASTDTPAPEHHEEEEEEEDDHTDYSLLSLEELRQQLGHVLKSADALRKYRTINEIQRQYDLKFQAERQEALNKFKEEGGTEEDFDYHTSKEHQDLEKLLTAYRDSRYQQRQTQEQQRHHNLERKKELLSRLRELVESAETKNSGDELKKLQTEWKSTGPVPAGEAQELWDSYHALLDIFYNNRSMFFEMKELDRRRNLEAKHQLIERAQALQEEPSINKALQELRHLHEEWKNIGPVPNEQRDPIWEQFTQASEKIHDRRRAYHEERSTRELQNLTVKRGLLERLQEFASFNTDRINEWRDKTDEIQKLKEEWDKAGLVPKENAEEVNKAFWGNYKAFFQRKNQFFKALDEQKMQNLQLKTQLCEEAESLKESTDWASTKEKLIQLQKKWKTIGRVPDKHSDKVWQRFRSACNEFFDRKQAQEQQRSVELEKLSAEKMEICDRVADTLSQPSATGTVDEFNSLVQQWRETDKGSHRTSPKAEDKFISLMEKYLERVPELNLEERTDLLVKLQVERIKHSPDAGQKLHQRENTLRREIAQLQNDIQTLRTNIEFFARSKNADKLREEYEGRIADAQKRIALLQHQLDAFRA
;
A
#
# COMPACT_ATOMS: atom_id res chain seq x y z
N MET A 1 23.58 47.58 -41.64
CA MET A 1 24.29 48.87 -41.45
C MET A 1 24.55 48.97 -39.94
N THR A 2 25.78 48.94 -39.40
CA THR A 2 26.86 49.96 -39.49
C THR A 2 26.35 51.35 -39.05
N THR A 3 26.93 52.13 -38.12
CA THR A 3 28.16 52.09 -37.27
C THR A 3 28.03 53.24 -36.23
N ASP A 4 28.81 53.42 -35.14
CA ASP A 4 30.06 52.80 -34.64
C ASP A 4 30.20 52.95 -33.08
N LYS A 5 31.24 52.32 -32.51
CA LYS A 5 32.05 52.61 -31.28
C LYS A 5 31.62 53.59 -30.17
N GLU A 6 31.98 53.18 -28.94
CA GLU A 6 32.96 53.91 -28.12
C GLU A 6 34.01 52.92 -27.53
N HIS A 7 35.24 53.38 -27.30
CA HIS A 7 36.41 52.59 -26.85
C HIS A 7 37.01 53.24 -25.58
N MET A 8 37.49 52.42 -24.64
CA MET A 8 38.69 52.75 -23.85
C MET A 8 39.44 51.49 -23.40
N ASP A 9 40.72 51.65 -23.11
CA ASP A 9 41.77 50.67 -23.38
C ASP A 9 42.53 50.15 -22.15
N THR A 10 42.88 48.85 -22.19
CA THR A 10 44.11 48.23 -21.61
C THR A 10 44.34 48.34 -20.07
N THR A 11 45.00 47.44 -19.36
CA THR A 11 46.20 46.60 -19.63
C THR A 11 46.14 45.32 -18.75
N GLY A 12 46.44 44.14 -19.27
CA GLY A 12 47.75 43.46 -19.07
C GLY A 12 47.55 42.18 -18.23
N ALA A 13 47.64 40.97 -18.81
CA ALA A 13 48.85 40.13 -18.87
C ALA A 13 49.29 39.61 -17.47
N GLU A 14 49.65 38.34 -17.26
CA GLU A 14 50.15 37.34 -18.21
C GLU A 14 49.94 35.90 -17.69
N ALA A 15 50.06 34.89 -18.57
CA ALA A 15 49.92 33.48 -18.21
C ALA A 15 51.29 32.80 -18.11
N ASN A 16 51.40 31.74 -17.30
CA ASN A 16 52.29 30.63 -17.64
C ASN A 16 51.88 29.29 -17.02
N LYS A 17 52.34 28.20 -17.67
CA LYS A 17 51.91 26.81 -17.49
C LYS A 17 53.16 25.91 -17.31
N PRO A 18 53.03 24.59 -17.37
CA PRO A 18 52.84 23.63 -16.28
C PRO A 18 54.16 23.01 -15.77
N GLU A 19 54.08 22.16 -14.74
CA GLU A 19 55.01 21.01 -14.67
C GLU A 19 54.34 19.73 -14.15
N ASN A 20 55.00 18.60 -14.40
CA ASN A 20 54.50 17.23 -14.35
C ASN A 20 55.54 16.36 -13.64
N GLN A 21 55.14 15.48 -12.71
CA GLN A 21 55.95 14.32 -12.37
C GLN A 21 55.14 13.21 -11.68
N ALA A 22 55.56 11.97 -11.94
CA ALA A 22 54.93 10.74 -11.48
C ALA A 22 56.00 9.77 -10.95
N ALA A 23 55.63 8.94 -9.99
CA ALA A 23 56.21 7.65 -9.58
C ALA A 23 55.59 7.28 -8.22
N ALA A 24 55.47 6.04 -7.75
CA ALA A 24 55.47 4.68 -8.28
C ALA A 24 55.53 3.78 -7.02
N ASP A 25 54.80 2.66 -7.00
CA ASP A 25 55.15 1.42 -6.28
C ASP A 25 55.15 1.43 -4.72
N GLU A 26 54.95 0.32 -3.98
CA GLU A 26 54.75 -1.09 -4.38
C GLU A 26 53.93 -1.91 -3.33
N GLN A 27 53.16 -2.89 -3.83
CA GLN A 27 52.91 -4.25 -3.31
C GLN A 27 52.77 -4.59 -1.78
N ASN A 28 51.57 -5.13 -1.46
CA ASN A 28 51.32 -6.52 -1.01
C ASN A 28 51.88 -7.05 0.34
N THR A 29 50.97 -7.45 1.27
CA THR A 29 50.92 -8.82 1.86
C THR A 29 49.74 -9.02 2.81
N ALA A 30 49.14 -10.22 2.76
CA ALA A 30 48.32 -10.83 3.82
C ALA A 30 49.05 -12.12 4.28
N PRO A 31 48.50 -13.04 5.12
CA PRO A 31 47.29 -13.01 5.97
C PRO A 31 47.55 -13.51 7.43
N THR A 32 46.53 -13.55 8.30
CA THR A 32 46.48 -14.54 9.41
C THR A 32 45.06 -14.98 9.75
N GLU A 33 44.85 -16.29 9.95
CA GLU A 33 43.60 -16.89 10.44
C GLU A 33 43.47 -16.83 11.98
N THR A 34 42.23 -16.78 12.49
CA THR A 34 41.87 -17.56 13.70
C THR A 34 40.44 -18.10 13.59
N LYS A 35 40.28 -19.43 13.64
CA LYS A 35 38.97 -20.11 13.77
C LYS A 35 38.58 -20.25 15.24
N ARG A 36 37.28 -20.14 15.57
CA ARG A 36 36.64 -21.08 16.51
C ARG A 36 35.11 -21.17 16.34
N SER A 37 34.64 -22.43 16.28
CA SER A 37 33.27 -22.98 16.47
C SER A 37 32.20 -22.05 17.08
N GLU A 38 31.03 -21.83 16.47
CA GLU A 38 29.91 -22.79 16.24
C GLU A 38 28.96 -22.84 17.45
N GLU A 39 27.78 -22.22 17.32
CA GLU A 39 26.57 -22.65 18.03
C GLU A 39 25.32 -22.25 17.22
N ALA A 40 24.38 -23.18 17.06
CA ALA A 40 23.22 -23.01 16.18
C ALA A 40 21.97 -22.56 16.94
N ARG A 41 21.27 -21.54 16.42
CA ARG A 41 19.85 -21.29 16.70
C ARG A 41 19.12 -20.88 15.42
N PRO A 42 17.84 -21.27 15.25
CA PRO A 42 17.10 -21.04 14.01
C PRO A 42 16.60 -19.59 13.92
N GLU A 43 16.81 -18.97 12.76
CA GLU A 43 16.18 -17.70 12.41
C GLU A 43 14.73 -17.87 11.92
N ALA A 44 14.08 -16.71 11.72
CA ALA A 44 12.88 -16.50 10.92
C ALA A 44 11.54 -16.96 11.53
N GLY A 45 11.13 -16.25 12.58
CA GLY A 45 9.74 -15.80 12.63
C GLY A 45 9.49 -14.87 11.44
N GLN A 46 9.06 -15.42 10.29
CA GLN A 46 8.67 -14.61 9.14
C GLN A 46 7.44 -13.78 9.50
N GLU A 47 7.67 -12.47 9.65
CA GLU A 47 6.63 -11.45 9.60
C GLU A 47 5.76 -11.64 8.36
N VAL A 48 4.47 -11.34 8.48
CA VAL A 48 3.59 -11.20 7.31
C VAL A 48 4.23 -10.12 6.43
N PRO A 49 4.31 -10.28 5.10
CA PRO A 49 4.74 -9.19 4.24
C PRO A 49 3.88 -7.97 4.54
N LYS A 50 4.49 -6.96 5.16
CA LYS A 50 3.93 -5.63 5.20
C LYS A 50 4.05 -5.14 3.76
N GLU A 51 3.04 -5.48 2.99
CA GLU A 51 2.80 -4.89 1.70
C GLU A 51 2.55 -3.42 2.00
N GLU A 52 3.62 -2.63 1.95
CA GLU A 52 3.55 -1.18 1.79
C GLU A 52 2.82 -0.95 0.47
N GLN A 53 1.49 -0.98 0.57
CA GLN A 53 0.62 -0.46 -0.46
C GLN A 53 1.20 0.90 -0.83
N PRO A 54 1.42 1.18 -2.13
CA PRO A 54 2.01 2.45 -2.52
C PRO A 54 1.14 3.54 -1.91
N GLU A 55 1.71 4.26 -0.94
CA GLU A 55 1.10 5.43 -0.35
C GLU A 55 1.09 6.51 -1.42
N VAL A 56 0.11 6.39 -2.33
CA VAL A 56 -0.45 7.50 -3.07
C VAL A 56 -1.23 8.30 -2.05
N GLN A 57 -0.49 8.92 -1.13
CA GLN A 57 -0.86 10.12 -0.42
C GLN A 57 -0.64 11.29 -1.38
N PRO A 58 -1.68 11.82 -2.04
CA PRO A 58 -2.00 13.19 -1.68
C PRO A 58 -2.40 13.11 -0.22
N ASN A 59 -1.55 13.61 0.69
CA ASN A 59 -1.94 13.68 2.09
C ASN A 59 -3.19 14.56 2.14
N LEU A 60 -4.35 13.92 2.31
CA LEU A 60 -5.65 14.56 2.24
C LEU A 60 -5.75 15.43 3.48
N ALA A 61 -5.59 16.74 3.28
CA ALA A 61 -5.90 17.75 4.28
C ALA A 61 -7.26 17.39 4.90
N THR A 62 -7.26 17.26 6.23
CA THR A 62 -8.12 16.35 6.97
C THR A 62 -9.61 16.59 6.71
N ALA A 63 -10.46 15.57 6.91
CA ALA A 63 -11.92 15.76 6.92
C ALA A 63 -12.34 16.96 7.82
N GLN A 64 -11.69 17.11 8.98
CA GLN A 64 -11.84 18.27 9.88
C GLN A 64 -11.55 19.63 9.22
N GLU A 65 -10.56 19.68 8.33
CA GLU A 65 -10.17 20.90 7.62
C GLU A 65 -11.21 21.25 6.52
N SER A 66 -11.88 20.24 5.99
CA SER A 66 -12.97 20.42 5.03
C SER A 66 -14.33 20.72 5.67
N GLU A 67 -14.61 20.11 6.83
CA GLU A 67 -15.73 20.48 7.71
C GLU A 67 -15.52 21.90 8.22
N ALA A 68 -14.27 22.32 8.47
CA ALA A 68 -13.96 23.73 8.72
C ALA A 68 -14.34 24.61 7.53
N SER A 69 -14.01 24.26 6.27
CA SER A 69 -14.48 25.06 5.12
C SER A 69 -16.00 25.04 4.93
N GLU A 70 -16.68 23.91 5.12
CA GLU A 70 -18.15 23.81 4.96
C GLU A 70 -18.87 24.57 6.10
N SER A 71 -18.42 24.44 7.35
CA SER A 71 -18.91 25.25 8.46
C SER A 71 -18.53 26.73 8.37
N ILE A 72 -17.41 27.08 7.72
CA ILE A 72 -17.08 28.48 7.39
C ILE A 72 -18.06 29.00 6.35
N THR A 73 -18.40 28.26 5.28
CA THR A 73 -19.45 28.69 4.33
C THR A 73 -20.80 28.84 5.01
N GLU A 74 -21.21 27.90 5.87
CA GLU A 74 -22.51 27.94 6.57
C GLU A 74 -22.57 29.07 7.61
N ALA A 75 -21.59 29.15 8.52
CA ALA A 75 -21.54 30.22 9.52
C ALA A 75 -21.34 31.61 8.89
N PHE A 76 -20.73 31.69 7.72
CA PHE A 76 -20.60 32.95 6.97
C PHE A 76 -21.87 33.30 6.19
N ALA A 77 -22.68 32.32 5.77
CA ALA A 77 -24.04 32.56 5.29
C ALA A 77 -24.91 33.16 6.39
N GLU A 78 -24.89 32.57 7.60
CA GLU A 78 -25.60 33.12 8.77
C GLU A 78 -25.12 34.56 9.07
N ALA A 79 -23.80 34.77 9.20
CA ALA A 79 -23.25 36.08 9.55
C ALA A 79 -23.54 37.20 8.53
N ASN A 80 -23.69 36.89 7.24
CA ASN A 80 -24.06 37.89 6.22
C ASN A 80 -25.56 38.22 6.21
N THR A 81 -26.42 37.36 6.76
CA THR A 81 -27.88 37.64 6.83
C THR A 81 -28.25 38.63 7.94
N ASP A 82 -27.52 38.66 9.05
CA ASP A 82 -27.84 39.52 10.21
C ASP A 82 -27.37 40.98 10.08
N VAL A 83 -26.58 41.34 9.07
CA VAL A 83 -26.14 42.74 8.84
C VAL A 83 -27.25 43.56 8.17
N THR A 84 -28.30 43.83 8.94
CA THR A 84 -29.31 44.85 8.61
C THR A 84 -28.83 46.23 9.10
N ASP A 85 -27.93 46.85 8.34
CA ASP A 85 -27.58 48.25 8.56
C ASP A 85 -28.83 49.11 8.28
N VAL A 86 -29.21 49.95 9.26
CA VAL A 86 -30.50 50.65 9.24
C VAL A 86 -30.54 51.60 8.05
N ALA A 87 -31.46 51.35 7.12
CA ALA A 87 -31.59 52.08 5.87
C ALA A 87 -32.20 53.48 6.08
N GLU A 88 -31.37 54.47 6.40
CA GLU A 88 -31.69 55.86 6.06
C GLU A 88 -31.31 56.11 4.60
N THR A 89 -32.30 55.95 3.71
CA THR A 89 -32.23 56.45 2.34
C THR A 89 -32.06 57.97 2.35
N PRO A 90 -30.99 58.55 1.78
CA PRO A 90 -31.03 59.95 1.38
C PRO A 90 -32.05 60.07 0.25
N ALA A 91 -33.10 60.86 0.46
CA ALA A 91 -33.99 61.23 -0.64
C ALA A 91 -33.15 61.95 -1.71
N ALA A 92 -33.24 61.48 -2.95
CA ALA A 92 -32.63 62.17 -4.08
C ALA A 92 -33.31 63.53 -4.24
N VAL A 93 -32.62 64.59 -3.82
CA VAL A 93 -32.96 65.95 -4.22
C VAL A 93 -32.32 66.16 -5.58
N GLU A 94 -33.14 66.35 -6.61
CA GLU A 94 -32.69 66.61 -7.96
C GLU A 94 -31.74 67.81 -8.01
N SER A 95 -30.78 67.74 -8.92
CA SER A 95 -29.83 68.80 -9.24
C SER A 95 -30.52 69.98 -9.92
N THR A 96 -31.38 70.72 -9.22
CA THR A 96 -31.74 72.08 -9.61
C THR A 96 -30.64 73.02 -9.13
N THR A 97 -29.66 73.26 -9.99
CA THR A 97 -28.90 74.51 -9.96
C THR A 97 -29.89 75.67 -10.04
N PRO A 98 -29.98 76.56 -9.03
CA PRO A 98 -30.52 77.88 -9.25
C PRO A 98 -29.48 78.62 -10.09
N GLU A 99 -29.82 78.92 -11.35
CA GLU A 99 -29.16 80.00 -12.05
C GLU A 99 -29.26 81.29 -11.22
N ALA A 100 -28.29 82.19 -11.42
CA ALA A 100 -28.23 83.45 -10.70
C ALA A 100 -29.54 84.25 -10.80
N SER A 101 -30.29 84.27 -9.70
CA SER A 101 -31.31 85.28 -9.43
C SER A 101 -30.81 86.16 -8.32
N THR A 102 -30.23 87.30 -8.70
CA THR A 102 -29.95 88.43 -7.80
C THR A 102 -31.27 89.04 -7.34
N ASP A 103 -31.91 88.41 -6.36
CA ASP A 103 -32.89 89.05 -5.47
C ASP A 103 -33.13 88.17 -4.24
N THR A 104 -32.34 88.41 -3.22
CA THR A 104 -32.86 88.38 -1.85
C THR A 104 -32.49 89.74 -1.29
N PRO A 105 -33.45 90.55 -0.83
CA PRO A 105 -33.13 91.86 -0.32
C PRO A 105 -32.15 91.71 0.85
N ALA A 106 -31.33 92.74 1.05
CA ALA A 106 -30.72 92.98 2.35
C ALA A 106 -31.80 92.88 3.45
N PRO A 107 -31.46 92.68 4.73
CA PRO A 107 -32.43 92.86 5.80
C PRO A 107 -32.86 94.33 5.82
N GLU A 108 -33.85 94.66 4.98
CA GLU A 108 -34.67 95.84 5.14
C GLU A 108 -35.18 95.75 6.57
N HIS A 109 -34.85 96.80 7.31
CA HIS A 109 -35.44 97.08 8.59
C HIS A 109 -36.94 97.27 8.35
N HIS A 110 -37.69 96.17 8.30
CA HIS A 110 -39.05 96.15 8.82
C HIS A 110 -38.94 96.40 10.32
N GLU A 111 -38.68 97.67 10.64
CA GLU A 111 -39.38 98.30 11.73
C GLU A 111 -40.86 98.08 11.39
N GLU A 112 -41.49 97.17 12.13
CA GLU A 112 -42.93 97.16 12.25
C GLU A 112 -43.28 98.52 12.86
N GLU A 113 -43.53 99.51 12.00
CA GLU A 113 -44.29 100.72 12.33
C GLU A 113 -45.72 100.25 12.65
N GLU A 114 -45.88 99.60 13.81
CA GLU A 114 -47.18 99.44 14.46
C GLU A 114 -47.76 100.84 14.58
N GLU A 115 -48.89 101.07 13.90
CA GLU A 115 -49.54 102.38 13.79
C GLU A 115 -49.67 103.01 15.17
N GLU A 116 -48.89 104.07 15.44
CA GLU A 116 -49.10 104.89 16.63
C GLU A 116 -50.53 105.43 16.52
N GLU A 117 -51.38 105.15 17.52
CA GLU A 117 -52.62 105.90 17.70
C GLU A 117 -52.23 107.37 17.91
N ASP A 118 -52.25 108.14 16.81
CA ASP A 118 -52.06 109.58 16.79
C ASP A 118 -53.17 110.21 17.62
N ASP A 119 -52.88 110.42 18.90
CA ASP A 119 -53.71 111.15 19.84
C ASP A 119 -53.75 112.61 19.37
N HIS A 120 -54.72 112.93 18.50
CA HIS A 120 -54.99 114.26 17.93
C HIS A 120 -55.46 115.29 18.98
N THR A 121 -55.02 115.14 20.23
CA THR A 121 -55.21 116.10 21.32
C THR A 121 -54.32 117.32 21.08
N ASP A 122 -54.94 118.49 20.84
CA ASP A 122 -54.22 119.75 20.68
C ASP A 122 -53.68 120.24 22.05
N TYR A 123 -52.43 119.84 22.35
CA TYR A 123 -51.74 120.17 23.60
C TYR A 123 -51.50 121.69 23.81
N SER A 124 -51.75 122.54 22.81
CA SER A 124 -51.62 124.00 22.93
C SER A 124 -52.67 124.61 23.87
N LEU A 125 -53.86 124.00 24.01
CA LEU A 125 -54.98 124.56 24.79
C LEU A 125 -55.02 124.14 26.27
N LEU A 126 -54.29 123.09 26.67
CA LEU A 126 -54.33 122.57 28.04
C LEU A 126 -53.52 123.42 29.03
N SER A 127 -54.00 123.54 30.27
CA SER A 127 -53.27 124.18 31.38
C SER A 127 -52.03 123.38 31.80
N LEU A 128 -51.13 124.01 32.56
CA LEU A 128 -49.91 123.38 33.06
C LEU A 128 -50.20 122.10 33.89
N GLU A 129 -51.25 122.13 34.71
CA GLU A 129 -51.64 120.99 35.53
C GLU A 129 -52.26 119.85 34.70
N GLU A 130 -53.01 120.17 33.65
CA GLU A 130 -53.54 119.18 32.71
C GLU A 130 -52.43 118.55 31.85
N LEU A 131 -51.44 119.33 31.40
CA LEU A 131 -50.24 118.81 30.73
C LEU A 131 -49.46 117.85 31.65
N ARG A 132 -49.34 118.17 32.95
CA ARG A 132 -48.74 117.28 33.95
C ARG A 132 -49.55 115.98 34.10
N GLN A 133 -50.87 116.07 34.14
CA GLN A 133 -51.74 114.88 34.23
C GLN A 133 -51.66 114.00 32.99
N GLN A 134 -51.64 114.60 31.79
CA GLN A 134 -51.49 113.87 30.53
C GLN A 134 -50.12 113.21 30.41
N LEU A 135 -49.02 113.94 30.68
CA LEU A 135 -47.68 113.35 30.71
C LEU A 135 -47.61 112.20 31.74
N GLY A 136 -48.15 112.40 32.94
CA GLY A 136 -48.21 111.38 33.99
C GLY A 136 -49.12 110.19 33.65
N HIS A 137 -50.09 110.34 32.74
CA HIS A 137 -50.91 109.25 32.22
C HIS A 137 -50.17 108.46 31.13
N VAL A 138 -49.60 109.16 30.14
CA VAL A 138 -48.80 108.56 29.07
C VAL A 138 -47.61 107.79 29.65
N LEU A 139 -46.89 108.34 30.63
CA LEU A 139 -45.76 107.67 31.29
C LEU A 139 -46.15 106.50 32.20
N LYS A 140 -47.43 106.37 32.59
CA LYS A 140 -47.96 105.19 33.31
C LYS A 140 -48.48 104.10 32.36
N SER A 141 -48.70 104.43 31.09
CA SER A 141 -49.06 103.42 30.08
C SER A 141 -47.89 102.50 29.79
N ALA A 142 -48.15 101.23 29.46
CA ALA A 142 -47.11 100.28 29.08
C ALA A 142 -46.32 100.75 27.84
N ASP A 143 -46.96 101.55 26.99
CA ASP A 143 -46.43 102.06 25.73
C ASP A 143 -45.77 103.44 25.85
N ALA A 144 -45.50 103.92 27.06
CA ALA A 144 -44.79 105.18 27.32
C ALA A 144 -43.51 105.36 26.47
N LEU A 145 -42.79 104.26 26.23
CA LEU A 145 -41.55 104.24 25.44
C LEU A 145 -41.79 104.32 23.92
N ARG A 146 -42.96 103.89 23.46
CA ARG A 146 -43.41 103.95 22.05
C ARG A 146 -43.99 105.32 21.72
N LYS A 147 -44.80 105.91 22.62
CA LYS A 147 -45.45 107.23 22.49
C LYS A 147 -44.48 108.42 22.61
N TYR A 148 -43.30 108.34 21.96
CA TYR A 148 -42.25 109.35 22.05
C TYR A 148 -42.64 110.66 21.35
N ARG A 149 -43.45 110.59 20.28
CA ARG A 149 -43.94 111.76 19.54
C ARG A 149 -44.83 112.64 20.41
N THR A 150 -45.81 112.04 21.07
CA THR A 150 -46.73 112.76 21.97
C THR A 150 -46.01 113.30 23.21
N ILE A 151 -45.07 112.55 23.80
CA ILE A 151 -44.23 113.03 24.91
C ILE A 151 -43.37 114.23 24.47
N ASN A 152 -42.76 114.18 23.27
CA ASN A 152 -41.98 115.30 22.74
C ASN A 152 -42.85 116.53 22.41
N GLU A 153 -44.07 116.36 21.91
CA GLU A 153 -44.98 117.48 21.66
C GLU A 153 -45.52 118.08 22.97
N ILE A 154 -45.87 117.25 23.96
CA ILE A 154 -46.19 117.71 25.32
C ILE A 154 -45.01 118.48 25.92
N GLN A 155 -43.77 117.99 25.76
CA GLN A 155 -42.57 118.69 26.21
C GLN A 155 -42.42 120.03 25.49
N ARG A 156 -42.59 120.08 24.16
CA ARG A 156 -42.49 121.30 23.36
C ARG A 156 -43.52 122.35 23.78
N GLN A 157 -44.77 121.94 24.00
CA GLN A 157 -45.83 122.86 24.47
C GLN A 157 -45.59 123.33 25.91
N TYR A 158 -45.04 122.47 26.77
CA TYR A 158 -44.55 122.85 28.10
C TYR A 158 -43.41 123.87 28.02
N ASP A 159 -42.38 123.61 27.21
CA ASP A 159 -41.20 124.48 27.05
C ASP A 159 -41.61 125.87 26.53
N LEU A 160 -42.58 125.95 25.61
CA LEU A 160 -43.17 127.21 25.11
C LEU A 160 -43.94 127.96 26.20
N LYS A 161 -44.81 127.29 26.97
CA LYS A 161 -45.60 127.91 28.05
C LYS A 161 -44.72 128.37 29.21
N PHE A 162 -43.74 127.57 29.60
CA PHE A 162 -42.75 127.93 30.61
C PHE A 162 -41.91 129.15 30.22
N GLN A 163 -41.49 129.23 28.95
CA GLN A 163 -40.80 130.42 28.43
C GLN A 163 -41.70 131.66 28.45
N ALA A 164 -42.98 131.53 28.08
CA ALA A 164 -43.94 132.63 28.13
C ALA A 164 -44.21 133.12 29.57
N GLU A 165 -44.50 132.22 30.52
CA GLU A 165 -44.73 132.58 31.93
C GLU A 165 -43.48 133.22 32.57
N ARG A 166 -42.29 132.69 32.25
CA ARG A 166 -41.02 133.27 32.70
C ARG A 166 -40.78 134.65 32.08
N GLN A 167 -41.13 134.87 30.82
CA GLN A 167 -41.05 136.19 30.18
C GLN A 167 -42.08 137.17 30.76
N GLU A 168 -43.30 136.76 31.07
CA GLU A 168 -44.27 137.61 31.76
C GLU A 168 -43.82 138.01 33.16
N ALA A 169 -43.28 137.06 33.94
CA ALA A 169 -42.75 137.34 35.26
C ALA A 169 -41.52 138.28 35.19
N LEU A 170 -40.65 138.09 34.19
CA LEU A 170 -39.51 138.97 33.92
C LEU A 170 -39.95 140.38 33.50
N ASN A 171 -41.00 140.49 32.69
CA ASN A 171 -41.57 141.78 32.28
C ASN A 171 -42.23 142.51 33.46
N LYS A 172 -43.01 141.81 34.31
CA LYS A 172 -43.56 142.38 35.55
C LYS A 172 -42.46 142.85 36.51
N PHE A 173 -41.40 142.05 36.68
CA PHE A 173 -40.24 142.43 37.49
C PHE A 173 -39.53 143.70 36.95
N LYS A 174 -39.41 143.83 35.62
CA LYS A 174 -38.93 145.06 34.97
C LYS A 174 -39.87 146.25 35.17
N GLU A 175 -41.19 146.06 35.11
CA GLU A 175 -42.19 147.11 35.36
C GLU A 175 -42.20 147.57 36.83
N GLU A 176 -41.95 146.67 37.78
CA GLU A 176 -41.80 146.95 39.21
C GLU A 176 -40.44 147.59 39.57
N GLY A 177 -39.54 147.76 38.58
CA GLY A 177 -38.28 148.50 38.70
C GLY A 177 -37.01 147.65 38.86
N GLY A 178 -37.11 146.33 38.65
CA GLY A 178 -35.98 145.40 38.72
C GLY A 178 -35.13 145.32 37.45
N THR A 179 -33.85 144.97 37.63
CA THR A 179 -32.87 144.73 36.55
C THR A 179 -32.87 143.26 36.12
N GLU A 180 -32.66 143.00 34.82
CA GLU A 180 -32.75 141.65 34.23
C GLU A 180 -31.69 140.67 34.77
N GLU A 181 -30.58 141.18 35.28
CA GLU A 181 -29.50 140.41 35.90
C GLU A 181 -29.84 139.91 37.32
N ASP A 182 -30.84 140.50 37.99
CA ASP A 182 -31.28 140.17 39.36
C ASP A 182 -32.55 139.29 39.40
N PHE A 183 -32.99 138.75 38.26
CA PHE A 183 -34.26 138.04 38.12
C PHE A 183 -34.16 136.51 38.38
N ASP A 184 -34.42 136.11 39.63
CA ASP A 184 -34.53 134.70 40.02
C ASP A 184 -35.98 134.17 39.91
N TYR A 185 -36.33 133.59 38.76
CA TYR A 185 -37.63 132.93 38.57
C TYR A 185 -37.72 131.63 39.37
N HIS A 186 -38.51 131.66 40.45
CA HIS A 186 -38.81 130.48 41.26
C HIS A 186 -39.89 129.64 40.59
N THR A 187 -39.52 128.46 40.10
CA THR A 187 -40.45 127.54 39.43
C THR A 187 -41.54 127.05 40.37
N SER A 188 -42.78 126.96 39.87
CA SER A 188 -43.88 126.38 40.62
C SER A 188 -43.66 124.89 40.88
N LYS A 189 -44.39 124.32 41.85
CA LYS A 189 -44.28 122.90 42.19
C LYS A 189 -44.68 122.00 41.01
N GLU A 190 -45.63 122.47 40.21
CA GLU A 190 -46.19 121.81 39.04
C GLU A 190 -45.14 121.72 37.92
N HIS A 191 -44.35 122.78 37.69
CA HIS A 191 -43.18 122.75 36.80
C HIS A 191 -42.13 121.74 37.26
N GLN A 192 -41.75 121.76 38.55
CA GLN A 192 -40.75 120.84 39.10
C GLN A 192 -41.19 119.37 39.00
N ASP A 193 -42.49 119.08 39.12
CA ASP A 193 -43.00 117.72 38.98
C ASP A 193 -43.04 117.27 37.50
N LEU A 194 -43.32 118.16 36.56
CA LEU A 194 -43.32 117.87 35.12
C LEU A 194 -41.87 117.66 34.61
N GLU A 195 -40.92 118.48 35.04
CA GLU A 195 -39.50 118.31 34.71
C GLU A 195 -38.93 116.98 35.24
N LYS A 196 -39.30 116.56 36.46
CA LYS A 196 -38.93 115.22 37.00
C LYS A 196 -39.49 114.06 36.18
N LEU A 197 -40.71 114.21 35.64
CA LEU A 197 -41.31 113.19 34.77
C LEU A 197 -40.57 113.09 33.42
N LEU A 198 -40.18 114.23 32.84
CA LEU A 198 -39.41 114.29 31.59
C LEU A 198 -37.99 113.76 31.75
N THR A 199 -37.29 114.06 32.86
CA THR A 199 -35.95 113.52 33.12
C THR A 199 -36.01 112.00 33.34
N ALA A 200 -36.97 111.51 34.15
CA ALA A 200 -37.18 110.07 34.32
C ALA A 200 -37.47 109.34 32.99
N TYR A 201 -38.21 109.96 32.06
CA TYR A 201 -38.43 109.42 30.72
C TYR A 201 -37.13 109.35 29.88
N ARG A 202 -36.34 110.44 29.86
CA ARG A 202 -35.06 110.48 29.14
C ARG A 202 -34.08 109.43 29.67
N ASP A 203 -33.98 109.31 30.99
CA ASP A 203 -33.12 108.31 31.66
C ASP A 203 -33.58 106.89 31.33
N SER A 204 -34.89 106.62 31.36
CA SER A 204 -35.47 105.33 30.97
C SER A 204 -35.19 104.98 29.50
N ARG A 205 -35.33 105.93 28.57
CA ARG A 205 -35.00 105.74 27.14
C ARG A 205 -33.49 105.57 26.90
N TYR A 206 -32.64 106.24 27.68
CA TYR A 206 -31.20 106.06 27.62
C TYR A 206 -30.81 104.65 28.10
N GLN A 207 -31.34 104.20 29.24
CA GLN A 207 -31.16 102.84 29.74
C GLN A 207 -31.72 101.77 28.78
N GLN A 208 -32.87 102.01 28.15
CA GLN A 208 -33.41 101.12 27.12
C GLN A 208 -32.47 101.00 25.90
N ARG A 209 -31.92 102.13 25.42
CA ARG A 209 -30.96 102.13 24.31
C ARG A 209 -29.68 101.38 24.68
N GLN A 210 -29.12 101.66 25.87
CA GLN A 210 -27.93 100.96 26.36
C GLN A 210 -28.16 99.46 26.53
N THR A 211 -29.32 99.04 27.06
CA THR A 211 -29.63 97.61 27.22
C THR A 211 -29.86 96.92 25.88
N GLN A 212 -30.50 97.57 24.90
CA GLN A 212 -30.60 97.06 23.53
C GLN A 212 -29.24 96.97 22.83
N GLU A 213 -28.36 97.95 23.03
CA GLU A 213 -27.01 97.97 22.48
C GLU A 213 -26.13 96.87 23.12
N GLN A 214 -26.21 96.70 24.45
CA GLN A 214 -25.59 95.58 25.16
C GLN A 214 -26.14 94.22 24.70
N GLN A 215 -27.45 94.09 24.47
CA GLN A 215 -28.04 92.87 23.90
C GLN A 215 -27.53 92.61 22.47
N ARG A 216 -27.42 93.64 21.62
CA ARG A 216 -26.83 93.52 20.28
C ARG A 216 -25.36 93.09 20.35
N HIS A 217 -24.56 93.63 21.26
CA HIS A 217 -23.19 93.20 21.50
C HIS A 217 -23.08 91.77 22.06
N HIS A 218 -23.98 91.37 22.96
CA HIS A 218 -24.03 89.99 23.46
C HIS A 218 -24.44 88.99 22.36
N ASN A 219 -25.41 89.36 21.51
CA ASN A 219 -25.78 88.58 20.32
C ASN A 219 -24.60 88.45 19.33
N LEU A 220 -23.79 89.51 19.18
CA LEU A 220 -22.59 89.54 18.35
C LEU A 220 -21.52 88.58 18.89
N GLU A 221 -21.23 88.62 20.20
CA GLU A 221 -20.32 87.66 20.85
C GLU A 221 -20.81 86.22 20.67
N ARG A 222 -22.11 85.98 20.91
CA ARG A 222 -22.71 84.65 20.72
C ARG A 222 -22.65 84.18 19.27
N LYS A 223 -22.89 85.05 18.28
CA LYS A 223 -22.74 84.71 16.86
C LYS A 223 -21.28 84.41 16.49
N LYS A 224 -20.30 85.16 17.03
CA LYS A 224 -18.87 84.85 16.85
C LYS A 224 -18.48 83.49 17.45
N GLU A 225 -19.03 83.14 18.61
CA GLU A 225 -18.85 81.82 19.24
C GLU A 225 -19.51 80.69 18.42
N LEU A 226 -20.71 80.91 17.88
CA LEU A 226 -21.37 79.95 16.98
C LEU A 226 -20.56 79.72 15.69
N LEU A 227 -19.93 80.78 15.14
CA LEU A 227 -19.04 80.66 13.98
C LEU A 227 -17.74 79.91 14.30
N SER A 228 -17.16 80.07 15.50
CA SER A 228 -15.96 79.30 15.87
C SER A 228 -16.30 77.81 15.98
N ARG A 229 -17.41 77.47 16.65
CA ARG A 229 -17.93 76.09 16.74
C ARG A 229 -18.27 75.50 15.37
N LEU A 230 -18.84 76.31 14.45
CA LEU A 230 -19.12 75.88 13.09
C LEU A 230 -17.83 75.63 12.29
N ARG A 231 -16.79 76.44 12.49
CA ARG A 231 -15.47 76.22 11.90
C ARG A 231 -14.80 74.96 12.44
N GLU A 232 -14.83 74.75 13.76
CA GLU A 232 -14.35 73.52 14.39
C GLU A 232 -15.07 72.28 13.84
N LEU A 233 -16.39 72.35 13.61
CA LEU A 233 -17.18 71.28 13.01
C LEU A 233 -16.75 71.01 11.54
N VAL A 234 -16.45 72.06 10.77
CA VAL A 234 -15.96 71.96 9.38
C VAL A 234 -14.53 71.42 9.27
N GLU A 235 -13.66 71.77 10.22
CA GLU A 235 -12.27 71.27 10.30
C GLU A 235 -12.21 69.85 10.88
N SER A 236 -13.21 69.43 11.66
CA SER A 236 -13.31 68.07 12.18
C SER A 236 -13.61 67.04 11.08
N ALA A 237 -12.96 65.86 11.17
CA ALA A 237 -13.24 64.76 10.25
C ALA A 237 -14.69 64.28 10.44
N GLU A 238 -15.47 64.28 9.35
CA GLU A 238 -16.92 64.11 9.40
C GLU A 238 -17.36 62.80 10.08
N THR A 239 -18.15 62.92 11.15
CA THR A 239 -18.79 61.78 11.84
C THR A 239 -20.26 61.65 11.42
N LYS A 240 -20.92 60.53 11.77
CA LYS A 240 -22.37 60.35 11.51
C LYS A 240 -23.23 61.47 12.13
N ASN A 241 -22.77 62.11 13.20
CA ASN A 241 -23.55 63.06 14.00
C ASN A 241 -23.38 64.53 13.56
N SER A 242 -22.42 64.81 12.66
CA SER A 242 -22.08 66.17 12.22
C SER A 242 -23.28 66.96 11.70
N GLY A 243 -24.20 66.29 11.00
CA GLY A 243 -25.42 66.90 10.45
C GLY A 243 -26.44 67.35 11.51
N ASP A 244 -26.49 66.70 12.68
CA ASP A 244 -27.41 67.11 13.76
C ASP A 244 -26.81 68.19 14.65
N GLU A 245 -25.48 68.20 14.80
CA GLU A 245 -24.76 69.32 15.41
C GLU A 245 -24.87 70.58 14.54
N LEU A 246 -24.76 70.43 13.21
CA LEU A 246 -25.05 71.51 12.27
C LEU A 246 -26.47 72.07 12.46
N LYS A 247 -27.50 71.21 12.48
CA LYS A 247 -28.90 71.66 12.69
C LYS A 247 -29.06 72.44 14.00
N LYS A 248 -28.42 72.01 15.10
CA LYS A 248 -28.43 72.73 16.37
C LYS A 248 -27.80 74.12 16.22
N LEU A 249 -26.60 74.21 15.64
CA LEU A 249 -25.94 75.49 15.37
C LEU A 249 -26.79 76.41 14.47
N GLN A 250 -27.44 75.86 13.44
CA GLN A 250 -28.38 76.60 12.58
C GLN A 250 -29.61 77.10 13.36
N THR A 251 -30.16 76.34 14.29
CA THR A 251 -31.27 76.80 15.15
C THR A 251 -30.84 77.87 16.14
N GLU A 252 -29.66 77.73 16.76
CA GLU A 252 -29.11 78.73 17.68
C GLU A 252 -28.74 80.04 16.95
N TRP A 253 -28.23 79.94 15.71
CA TRP A 253 -27.98 81.08 14.85
C TRP A 253 -29.26 81.84 14.49
N LYS A 254 -30.35 81.12 14.19
CA LYS A 254 -31.66 81.72 13.89
C LYS A 254 -32.34 82.31 15.12
N SER A 255 -32.12 81.76 16.31
CA SER A 255 -32.70 82.29 17.56
C SER A 255 -31.91 83.45 18.17
N THR A 256 -30.64 83.65 17.78
CA THR A 256 -29.85 84.80 18.24
C THR A 256 -30.27 86.07 17.51
N GLY A 257 -30.65 87.09 18.28
CA GLY A 257 -31.30 88.31 17.79
C GLY A 257 -30.43 89.24 16.93
N PRO A 258 -30.90 90.49 16.72
CA PRO A 258 -30.17 91.46 15.91
C PRO A 258 -28.81 91.83 16.53
N VAL A 259 -27.91 92.25 15.67
CA VAL A 259 -26.48 92.54 15.90
C VAL A 259 -26.18 93.95 15.39
N PRO A 260 -25.11 94.64 15.85
CA PRO A 260 -24.75 95.96 15.33
C PRO A 260 -24.56 95.94 13.81
N ALA A 261 -25.16 96.91 13.11
CA ALA A 261 -25.28 96.91 11.65
C ALA A 261 -23.93 96.83 10.90
N GLY A 262 -22.85 97.33 11.51
CA GLY A 262 -21.50 97.29 10.91
C GLY A 262 -20.88 95.89 10.79
N GLU A 263 -21.28 94.92 11.62
CA GLU A 263 -20.73 93.55 11.61
C GLU A 263 -21.71 92.50 11.06
N ALA A 264 -22.96 92.89 10.80
CA ALA A 264 -24.02 91.95 10.42
C ALA A 264 -23.74 91.22 9.09
N GLN A 265 -23.21 91.94 8.09
CA GLN A 265 -22.91 91.35 6.78
C GLN A 265 -21.73 90.37 6.84
N GLU A 266 -20.62 90.76 7.47
CA GLU A 266 -19.42 89.90 7.59
C GLU A 266 -19.73 88.59 8.34
N LEU A 267 -20.57 88.66 9.38
CA LEU A 267 -21.06 87.49 10.11
C LEU A 267 -21.98 86.60 9.27
N TRP A 268 -22.76 87.18 8.35
CA TRP A 268 -23.63 86.45 7.44
C TRP A 268 -22.85 85.77 6.31
N ASP A 269 -21.89 86.48 5.71
CA ASP A 269 -21.02 85.95 4.64
C ASP A 269 -20.15 84.79 5.18
N SER A 270 -19.54 84.97 6.36
CA SER A 270 -18.72 83.94 6.99
C SER A 270 -19.52 82.72 7.47
N TYR A 271 -20.78 82.92 7.86
CA TYR A 271 -21.70 81.81 8.15
C TYR A 271 -22.00 80.98 6.90
N HIS A 272 -22.38 81.61 5.78
CA HIS A 272 -22.70 80.89 4.54
C HIS A 272 -21.48 80.19 3.95
N ALA A 273 -20.31 80.84 3.93
CA ALA A 273 -19.07 80.21 3.48
C ALA A 273 -18.73 78.94 4.28
N LEU A 274 -18.94 78.94 5.60
CA LEU A 274 -18.72 77.73 6.43
C LEU A 274 -19.78 76.65 6.18
N LEU A 275 -21.04 77.01 5.92
CA LEU A 275 -22.07 76.05 5.50
C LEU A 275 -21.73 75.40 4.16
N ASP A 276 -21.31 76.18 3.16
CA ASP A 276 -20.96 75.67 1.84
C ASP A 276 -19.77 74.71 1.91
N ILE A 277 -18.73 75.05 2.69
CA ILE A 277 -17.60 74.13 2.91
C ILE A 277 -18.07 72.85 3.62
N PHE A 278 -18.96 72.93 4.61
CA PHE A 278 -19.53 71.75 5.27
C PHE A 278 -20.25 70.83 4.27
N TYR A 279 -21.18 71.36 3.46
CA TYR A 279 -21.94 70.54 2.52
C TYR A 279 -21.08 69.99 1.37
N ASN A 280 -20.05 70.72 0.94
CA ASN A 280 -19.07 70.22 -0.03
C ASN A 280 -18.21 69.08 0.55
N ASN A 281 -17.69 69.23 1.77
CA ASN A 281 -16.97 68.16 2.47
C ASN A 281 -17.85 66.91 2.63
N ARG A 282 -19.11 67.11 3.00
CA ARG A 282 -20.12 66.04 3.11
C ARG A 282 -20.37 65.32 1.78
N SER A 283 -20.55 66.09 0.70
CA SER A 283 -20.74 65.52 -0.64
C SER A 283 -19.53 64.66 -1.03
N MET A 284 -18.31 65.18 -0.88
CA MET A 284 -17.07 64.43 -1.15
C MET A 284 -16.93 63.17 -0.27
N PHE A 285 -17.32 63.22 1.01
CA PHE A 285 -17.27 62.06 1.90
C PHE A 285 -18.24 60.94 1.48
N PHE A 286 -19.47 61.29 1.08
CA PHE A 286 -20.42 60.32 0.54
C PHE A 286 -20.00 59.79 -0.83
N GLU A 287 -19.42 60.63 -1.71
CA GLU A 287 -18.87 60.20 -2.99
C GLU A 287 -17.69 59.23 -2.80
N MET A 288 -16.74 59.54 -1.92
CA MET A 288 -15.63 58.64 -1.58
C MET A 288 -16.12 57.30 -1.03
N LYS A 289 -17.11 57.28 -0.13
CA LYS A 289 -17.73 56.04 0.35
C LYS A 289 -18.41 55.23 -0.74
N GLU A 290 -19.03 55.91 -1.69
CA GLU A 290 -19.71 55.25 -2.81
C GLU A 290 -18.69 54.70 -3.83
N LEU A 291 -17.57 55.40 -4.04
CA LEU A 291 -16.43 54.88 -4.78
C LEU A 291 -15.81 53.66 -4.07
N ASP A 292 -15.63 53.70 -2.74
CA ASP A 292 -15.13 52.55 -1.97
C ASP A 292 -16.08 51.35 -2.07
N ARG A 293 -17.39 51.54 -1.98
CA ARG A 293 -18.40 50.49 -2.23
C ARG A 293 -18.29 49.90 -3.62
N ARG A 294 -18.11 50.72 -4.67
CA ARG A 294 -17.91 50.24 -6.06
C ARG A 294 -16.59 49.47 -6.22
N ARG A 295 -15.53 49.87 -5.53
CA ARG A 295 -14.26 49.13 -5.52
C ARG A 295 -14.37 47.80 -4.77
N ASN A 296 -15.11 47.76 -3.66
CA ASN A 296 -15.42 46.53 -2.93
C ASN A 296 -16.27 45.56 -3.76
N LEU A 297 -17.26 46.09 -4.51
CA LEU A 297 -18.09 45.36 -5.47
C LEU A 297 -17.20 44.71 -6.55
N GLU A 298 -16.35 45.49 -7.22
CA GLU A 298 -15.42 45.00 -8.25
C GLU A 298 -14.46 43.94 -7.70
N ALA A 299 -13.90 44.16 -6.50
CA ALA A 299 -13.06 43.18 -5.82
C ALA A 299 -13.80 41.87 -5.53
N LYS A 300 -15.06 41.91 -5.07
CA LYS A 300 -15.87 40.69 -4.84
C LYS A 300 -16.25 39.98 -6.13
N HIS A 301 -16.47 40.69 -7.25
CA HIS A 301 -16.58 40.05 -8.56
C HIS A 301 -15.30 39.30 -8.95
N GLN A 302 -14.11 39.89 -8.75
CA GLN A 302 -12.85 39.20 -8.99
C GLN A 302 -12.67 37.95 -8.11
N LEU A 303 -13.17 37.97 -6.86
CA LEU A 303 -13.20 36.76 -6.01
C LEU A 303 -14.15 35.68 -6.56
N ILE A 304 -15.32 36.05 -7.10
CA ILE A 304 -16.24 35.12 -7.75
C ILE A 304 -15.61 34.50 -8.99
N GLU A 305 -14.97 35.30 -9.85
CA GLU A 305 -14.27 34.79 -11.05
C GLU A 305 -13.16 33.79 -10.68
N ARG A 306 -12.36 34.10 -9.64
CA ARG A 306 -11.37 33.15 -9.09
C ARG A 306 -12.03 31.89 -8.56
N ALA A 307 -13.09 32.00 -7.75
CA ALA A 307 -13.81 30.85 -7.20
C ALA A 307 -14.43 29.97 -8.32
N GLN A 308 -14.89 30.58 -9.41
CA GLN A 308 -15.37 29.84 -10.58
C GLN A 308 -14.22 29.12 -11.31
N ALA A 309 -13.06 29.76 -11.49
CA ALA A 309 -11.89 29.15 -12.12
C ALA A 309 -11.36 27.92 -11.35
N LEU A 310 -11.52 27.86 -10.02
CA LEU A 310 -11.17 26.68 -9.21
C LEU A 310 -11.94 25.41 -9.61
N GLN A 311 -13.04 25.51 -10.36
CA GLN A 311 -13.75 24.35 -10.91
C GLN A 311 -12.92 23.60 -11.97
N GLU A 312 -11.97 24.26 -12.64
CA GLU A 312 -11.08 23.66 -13.64
C GLU A 312 -9.77 23.12 -13.04
N GLU A 313 -9.38 23.55 -11.84
CA GLU A 313 -8.13 23.11 -11.19
C GLU A 313 -8.12 21.58 -11.00
N PRO A 314 -7.12 20.83 -11.48
CA PRO A 314 -7.12 19.37 -11.38
C PRO A 314 -7.01 18.86 -9.94
N SER A 315 -6.36 19.61 -9.04
CA SER A 315 -6.17 19.21 -7.65
C SER A 315 -7.29 19.73 -6.73
N ILE A 316 -8.17 18.83 -6.28
CA ILE A 316 -9.25 19.15 -5.32
C ILE A 316 -8.70 19.77 -4.03
N ASN A 317 -7.57 19.28 -3.52
CA ASN A 317 -6.97 19.83 -2.29
C ASN A 317 -6.49 21.28 -2.46
N LYS A 318 -5.90 21.62 -3.61
CA LYS A 318 -5.51 23.01 -3.91
C LYS A 318 -6.75 23.90 -4.07
N ALA A 319 -7.75 23.43 -4.81
CA ALA A 319 -9.01 24.15 -4.97
C ALA A 319 -9.66 24.48 -3.61
N LEU A 320 -9.64 23.56 -2.64
CA LEU A 320 -10.15 23.81 -1.29
C LEU A 320 -9.28 24.78 -0.46
N GLN A 321 -7.95 24.77 -0.63
CA GLN A 321 -7.05 25.72 0.05
C GLN A 321 -7.24 27.14 -0.47
N GLU A 322 -7.24 27.31 -1.79
CA GLU A 322 -7.53 28.58 -2.45
C GLU A 322 -8.94 29.08 -2.10
N LEU A 323 -9.94 28.19 -2.06
CA LEU A 323 -11.31 28.55 -1.66
C LEU A 323 -11.35 29.15 -0.24
N ARG A 324 -10.61 28.59 0.74
CA ARG A 324 -10.55 29.19 2.08
C ARG A 324 -9.90 30.57 2.07
N HIS A 325 -8.83 30.78 1.30
CA HIS A 325 -8.23 32.10 1.16
C HIS A 325 -9.20 33.10 0.48
N LEU A 326 -9.99 32.68 -0.51
CA LEU A 326 -11.04 33.53 -1.08
C LEU A 326 -12.13 33.90 -0.06
N HIS A 327 -12.49 33.01 0.87
CA HIS A 327 -13.39 33.32 1.99
C HIS A 327 -12.77 34.33 2.97
N GLU A 328 -11.47 34.22 3.27
CA GLU A 328 -10.73 35.19 4.08
C GLU A 328 -10.64 36.56 3.39
N GLU A 329 -10.28 36.61 2.10
CA GLU A 329 -10.26 37.82 1.28
C GLU A 329 -11.65 38.48 1.25
N TRP A 330 -12.72 37.70 1.04
CA TRP A 330 -14.09 38.19 1.01
C TRP A 330 -14.51 38.88 2.30
N LYS A 331 -14.15 38.30 3.46
CA LYS A 331 -14.43 38.87 4.79
C LYS A 331 -13.66 40.17 5.03
N ASN A 332 -12.48 40.31 4.46
CA ASN A 332 -11.66 41.52 4.58
C ASN A 332 -12.11 42.65 3.63
N ILE A 333 -12.85 42.34 2.55
CA ILE A 333 -13.44 43.35 1.67
C ILE A 333 -14.72 43.91 2.31
N GLY A 334 -14.80 45.25 2.36
CA GLY A 334 -15.88 45.99 2.98
C GLY A 334 -17.27 45.86 2.32
N PRO A 335 -18.23 46.69 2.75
CA PRO A 335 -19.59 46.66 2.24
C PRO A 335 -19.68 47.07 0.76
N VAL A 336 -20.70 46.53 0.12
CA VAL A 336 -21.07 46.65 -1.30
C VAL A 336 -22.38 47.46 -1.38
N PRO A 337 -22.77 48.08 -2.52
CA PRO A 337 -24.09 48.69 -2.65
C PRO A 337 -25.21 47.69 -2.33
N ASN A 338 -26.20 48.11 -1.56
CA ASN A 338 -27.22 47.23 -0.96
C ASN A 338 -27.95 46.34 -1.99
N GLU A 339 -28.24 46.88 -3.17
CA GLU A 339 -28.92 46.17 -4.28
C GLU A 339 -28.13 44.95 -4.78
N GLN A 340 -26.80 44.95 -4.63
CA GLN A 340 -25.91 43.92 -5.17
C GLN A 340 -25.36 42.98 -4.10
N ARG A 341 -25.56 43.27 -2.81
CA ARG A 341 -25.05 42.47 -1.69
C ARG A 341 -25.48 41.00 -1.80
N ASP A 342 -26.78 40.77 -1.95
CA ASP A 342 -27.36 39.43 -1.93
C ASP A 342 -27.05 38.64 -3.22
N PRO A 343 -27.19 39.20 -4.45
CA PRO A 343 -26.80 38.52 -5.69
C PRO A 343 -25.30 38.15 -5.77
N ILE A 344 -24.41 39.02 -5.29
CA ILE A 344 -22.97 38.76 -5.27
C ILE A 344 -22.65 37.64 -4.27
N TRP A 345 -23.27 37.65 -3.09
CA TRP A 345 -23.13 36.58 -2.10
C TRP A 345 -23.66 35.22 -2.59
N GLU A 346 -24.80 35.21 -3.29
CA GLU A 346 -25.37 33.98 -3.86
C GLU A 346 -24.44 33.37 -4.91
N GLN A 347 -23.91 34.18 -5.84
CA GLN A 347 -22.96 33.72 -6.87
C GLN A 347 -21.68 33.11 -6.28
N PHE A 348 -21.15 33.70 -5.20
CA PHE A 348 -19.97 33.18 -4.52
C PHE A 348 -20.25 31.86 -3.79
N THR A 349 -21.43 31.75 -3.15
CA THR A 349 -21.88 30.51 -2.50
C THR A 349 -22.07 29.40 -3.53
N GLN A 350 -22.74 29.65 -4.64
CA GLN A 350 -22.92 28.69 -5.75
C GLN A 350 -21.58 28.25 -6.38
N ALA A 351 -20.56 29.12 -6.41
CA ALA A 351 -19.22 28.75 -6.87
C ALA A 351 -18.51 27.84 -5.85
N SER A 352 -18.66 28.12 -4.55
CA SER A 352 -18.14 27.29 -3.46
C SER A 352 -18.79 25.90 -3.47
N GLU A 353 -20.12 25.82 -3.52
CA GLU A 353 -20.89 24.56 -3.51
C GLU A 353 -20.42 23.57 -4.59
N LYS A 354 -20.16 24.05 -5.81
CA LYS A 354 -19.65 23.20 -6.92
C LYS A 354 -18.30 22.54 -6.62
N ILE A 355 -17.42 23.21 -5.86
CA ILE A 355 -16.13 22.66 -5.44
C ILE A 355 -16.35 21.59 -4.37
N HIS A 356 -17.28 21.82 -3.44
CA HIS A 356 -17.68 20.84 -2.43
C HIS A 356 -18.36 19.61 -3.05
N ASP A 357 -19.25 19.79 -4.03
CA ASP A 357 -19.88 18.70 -4.80
C ASP A 357 -18.86 17.86 -5.57
N ARG A 358 -17.93 18.50 -6.29
CA ARG A 358 -16.84 17.80 -7.00
C ARG A 358 -16.02 16.95 -6.04
N ARG A 359 -15.80 17.44 -4.81
CA ARG A 359 -15.08 16.72 -3.76
C ARG A 359 -15.91 15.57 -3.17
N ARG A 360 -17.21 15.75 -2.94
CA ARG A 360 -18.14 14.66 -2.55
C ARG A 360 -18.14 13.55 -3.60
N ALA A 361 -18.34 13.89 -4.87
CA ALA A 361 -18.34 12.96 -5.99
C ALA A 361 -17.01 12.17 -6.11
N TYR A 362 -15.86 12.82 -5.92
CA TYR A 362 -14.56 12.15 -5.91
C TYR A 362 -14.42 11.13 -4.76
N HIS A 363 -14.90 11.47 -3.55
CA HIS A 363 -14.90 10.54 -2.43
C HIS A 363 -15.87 9.37 -2.64
N GLU A 364 -17.03 9.60 -3.26
CA GLU A 364 -18.00 8.55 -3.62
C GLU A 364 -17.47 7.63 -4.71
N GLU A 365 -16.89 8.15 -5.79
CA GLU A 365 -16.24 7.35 -6.84
C GLU A 365 -15.09 6.51 -6.26
N ARG A 366 -14.27 7.12 -5.39
CA ARG A 366 -13.20 6.39 -4.69
C ARG A 366 -13.77 5.29 -3.80
N SER A 367 -14.79 5.59 -2.98
CA SER A 367 -15.40 4.63 -2.05
C SER A 367 -16.06 3.46 -2.79
N THR A 368 -16.80 3.73 -3.87
CA THR A 368 -17.41 2.70 -4.72
C THR A 368 -16.35 1.84 -5.42
N ARG A 369 -15.25 2.42 -5.89
CA ARG A 369 -14.10 1.67 -6.44
C ARG A 369 -13.40 0.80 -5.38
N GLU A 370 -13.20 1.32 -4.17
CA GLU A 370 -12.64 0.56 -3.05
C GLU A 370 -13.58 -0.60 -2.64
N LEU A 371 -14.90 -0.40 -2.66
CA LEU A 371 -15.91 -1.45 -2.40
C LEU A 371 -15.97 -2.52 -3.51
N GLN A 372 -15.80 -2.12 -4.78
CA GLN A 372 -15.63 -3.06 -5.89
C GLN A 372 -14.34 -3.90 -5.73
N ASN A 373 -13.22 -3.26 -5.41
CA ASN A 373 -11.96 -3.96 -5.11
C ASN A 373 -12.12 -4.92 -3.92
N LEU A 374 -12.83 -4.52 -2.86
CA LEU A 374 -13.15 -5.37 -1.72
C LEU A 374 -13.91 -6.63 -2.18
N THR A 375 -14.91 -6.47 -3.05
CA THR A 375 -15.69 -7.59 -3.59
C THR A 375 -14.81 -8.55 -4.39
N VAL A 376 -13.91 -8.02 -5.23
CA VAL A 376 -12.90 -8.83 -5.94
C VAL A 376 -11.98 -9.56 -4.97
N LYS A 377 -11.41 -8.87 -3.98
CA LYS A 377 -10.52 -9.49 -2.98
C LYS A 377 -11.23 -10.56 -2.14
N ARG A 378 -12.51 -10.39 -1.78
CA ARG A 378 -13.30 -11.43 -1.12
C ARG A 378 -13.52 -12.65 -2.03
N GLY A 379 -13.84 -12.46 -3.31
CA GLY A 379 -13.92 -13.58 -4.27
C GLY A 379 -12.58 -14.32 -4.48
N LEU A 380 -11.45 -13.61 -4.41
CA LEU A 380 -10.12 -14.23 -4.44
C LEU A 380 -9.81 -15.00 -3.14
N LEU A 381 -10.25 -14.50 -1.99
CA LEU A 381 -10.14 -15.21 -0.70
C LEU A 381 -10.92 -16.53 -0.71
N GLU A 382 -12.16 -16.52 -1.22
CA GLU A 382 -12.99 -17.73 -1.32
C GLU A 382 -12.30 -18.81 -2.17
N ARG A 383 -11.81 -18.43 -3.36
CA ARG A 383 -10.99 -19.33 -4.21
C ARG A 383 -9.73 -19.82 -3.52
N LEU A 384 -9.01 -18.94 -2.80
CA LEU A 384 -7.80 -19.31 -2.08
C LEU A 384 -8.11 -20.29 -0.91
N GLN A 385 -9.28 -20.15 -0.28
CA GLN A 385 -9.72 -20.96 0.84
C GLN A 385 -10.03 -22.40 0.45
N GLU A 386 -10.38 -22.69 -0.82
CA GLU A 386 -10.47 -24.06 -1.35
C GLU A 386 -9.12 -24.80 -1.23
N PHE A 387 -7.99 -24.11 -1.45
CA PHE A 387 -6.66 -24.68 -1.28
C PHE A 387 -6.22 -24.75 0.20
N ALA A 388 -6.92 -24.07 1.11
CA ALA A 388 -6.60 -24.07 2.53
C ALA A 388 -6.88 -25.41 3.24
N SER A 389 -7.44 -26.42 2.55
CA SER A 389 -7.53 -27.82 3.00
C SER A 389 -6.86 -28.84 2.06
N PHE A 390 -6.26 -28.39 0.94
CA PHE A 390 -5.70 -29.25 -0.10
C PHE A 390 -4.53 -30.11 0.41
N ASN A 391 -4.55 -31.40 0.04
CA ASN A 391 -3.48 -32.37 0.27
C ASN A 391 -3.52 -33.47 -0.80
N THR A 392 -2.35 -33.93 -1.26
CA THR A 392 -2.21 -34.99 -2.28
C THR A 392 -0.84 -35.66 -2.17
N ASP A 393 -0.76 -36.93 -2.55
CA ASP A 393 0.50 -37.69 -2.63
C ASP A 393 1.28 -37.42 -3.93
N ARG A 394 0.72 -36.63 -4.87
CA ARG A 394 1.26 -36.44 -6.21
C ARG A 394 2.00 -35.11 -6.36
N ILE A 395 3.28 -35.21 -6.72
CA ILE A 395 4.19 -34.05 -6.92
C ILE A 395 3.68 -33.08 -7.99
N ASN A 396 3.10 -33.59 -9.09
CA ASN A 396 2.60 -32.75 -10.18
C ASN A 396 1.41 -31.89 -9.74
N GLU A 397 0.46 -32.46 -8.99
CA GLU A 397 -0.71 -31.73 -8.49
C GLU A 397 -0.30 -30.61 -7.52
N TRP A 398 0.73 -30.83 -6.68
CA TRP A 398 1.34 -29.75 -5.88
C TRP A 398 1.95 -28.63 -6.72
N ARG A 399 2.49 -28.93 -7.91
CA ARG A 399 3.00 -27.91 -8.84
C ARG A 399 1.86 -27.14 -9.48
N ASP A 400 0.89 -27.84 -10.07
CA ASP A 400 -0.25 -27.24 -10.76
C ASP A 400 -1.03 -26.30 -9.81
N LYS A 401 -1.25 -26.73 -8.55
CA LYS A 401 -1.88 -25.87 -7.52
C LYS A 401 -1.00 -24.74 -7.00
N THR A 402 0.32 -24.85 -7.09
CA THR A 402 1.21 -23.70 -6.85
C THR A 402 1.03 -22.64 -7.93
N ASP A 403 0.95 -23.06 -9.19
CA ASP A 403 0.80 -22.15 -10.33
C ASP A 403 -0.59 -21.47 -10.35
N GLU A 404 -1.65 -22.16 -9.88
CA GLU A 404 -2.97 -21.56 -9.63
C GLU A 404 -2.94 -20.50 -8.50
N ILE A 405 -2.32 -20.80 -7.36
CA ILE A 405 -2.21 -19.85 -6.23
C ILE A 405 -1.33 -18.65 -6.58
N GLN A 406 -0.29 -18.84 -7.39
CA GLN A 406 0.53 -17.74 -7.89
C GLN A 406 -0.28 -16.78 -8.77
N LYS A 407 -1.20 -17.29 -9.61
CA LYS A 407 -2.14 -16.45 -10.38
C LYS A 407 -3.12 -15.71 -9.47
N LEU A 408 -3.65 -16.36 -8.43
CA LEU A 408 -4.50 -15.69 -7.44
C LEU A 408 -3.74 -14.56 -6.71
N LYS A 409 -2.43 -14.73 -6.46
CA LYS A 409 -1.58 -13.66 -5.95
C LYS A 409 -1.44 -12.51 -6.96
N GLU A 410 -1.20 -12.80 -8.24
CA GLU A 410 -1.16 -11.74 -9.26
C GLU A 410 -2.50 -11.01 -9.42
N GLU A 411 -3.64 -11.71 -9.31
CA GLU A 411 -4.97 -11.11 -9.30
C GLU A 411 -5.20 -10.27 -8.03
N TRP A 412 -4.65 -10.70 -6.89
CA TRP A 412 -4.71 -9.99 -5.61
C TRP A 412 -3.91 -8.68 -5.61
N ASP A 413 -2.68 -8.72 -6.13
CA ASP A 413 -1.79 -7.57 -6.25
C ASP A 413 -2.37 -6.52 -7.23
N LYS A 414 -3.10 -6.99 -8.26
CA LYS A 414 -3.82 -6.14 -9.24
C LYS A 414 -5.14 -5.58 -8.72
N ALA A 415 -5.81 -6.29 -7.80
CA ALA A 415 -6.97 -5.76 -7.09
C ALA A 415 -6.52 -4.60 -6.19
N GLY A 416 -7.02 -3.40 -6.46
CA GLY A 416 -6.50 -2.17 -5.85
C GLY A 416 -6.81 -1.99 -4.36
N LEU A 417 -6.74 -0.74 -3.89
CA LEU A 417 -7.04 -0.39 -2.51
C LEU A 417 -8.47 -0.76 -2.11
N VAL A 418 -8.64 -1.08 -0.83
CA VAL A 418 -9.84 -1.59 -0.16
C VAL A 418 -10.13 -0.67 1.04
N PRO A 419 -11.39 -0.48 1.47
CA PRO A 419 -11.70 0.41 2.59
C PRO A 419 -10.93 0.01 3.85
N LYS A 420 -10.35 0.99 4.55
CA LYS A 420 -9.40 0.79 5.67
C LYS A 420 -9.91 -0.19 6.73
N GLU A 421 -11.20 -0.12 7.05
CA GLU A 421 -11.88 -0.99 8.02
C GLU A 421 -11.74 -2.49 7.70
N ASN A 422 -11.80 -2.85 6.41
CA ASN A 422 -11.77 -4.24 5.94
C ASN A 422 -10.36 -4.67 5.49
N ALA A 423 -9.45 -3.71 5.26
CA ALA A 423 -8.15 -3.97 4.64
C ALA A 423 -7.27 -4.92 5.47
N GLU A 424 -7.21 -4.73 6.79
CA GLU A 424 -6.41 -5.61 7.66
C GLU A 424 -6.95 -7.05 7.73
N GLU A 425 -8.26 -7.20 7.88
CA GLU A 425 -8.93 -8.52 7.93
C GLU A 425 -8.70 -9.29 6.63
N VAL A 426 -9.01 -8.65 5.50
CA VAL A 426 -8.92 -9.22 4.15
C VAL A 426 -7.47 -9.61 3.83
N ASN A 427 -6.49 -8.74 4.15
CA ASN A 427 -5.08 -9.04 3.94
C ASN A 427 -4.55 -10.17 4.85
N LYS A 428 -4.92 -10.16 6.13
CA LYS A 428 -4.56 -11.22 7.09
C LYS A 428 -5.13 -12.58 6.69
N ALA A 429 -6.36 -12.62 6.20
CA ALA A 429 -6.98 -13.84 5.68
C ALA A 429 -6.23 -14.38 4.45
N PHE A 430 -5.83 -13.50 3.52
CA PHE A 430 -5.13 -13.90 2.29
C PHE A 430 -3.77 -14.51 2.61
N TRP A 431 -2.91 -13.78 3.33
CA TRP A 431 -1.58 -14.28 3.68
C TRP A 431 -1.63 -15.46 4.65
N GLY A 432 -2.66 -15.56 5.50
CA GLY A 432 -2.92 -16.72 6.34
C GLY A 432 -3.16 -17.99 5.53
N ASN A 433 -4.12 -17.95 4.59
CA ASN A 433 -4.44 -19.08 3.71
C ASN A 433 -3.27 -19.43 2.77
N TYR A 434 -2.63 -18.41 2.20
CA TYR A 434 -1.44 -18.57 1.36
C TYR A 434 -0.30 -19.29 2.12
N LYS A 435 0.06 -18.80 3.32
CA LYS A 435 1.10 -19.41 4.17
C LYS A 435 0.73 -20.84 4.58
N ALA A 436 -0.54 -21.11 4.88
CA ALA A 436 -1.01 -22.45 5.23
C ALA A 436 -0.82 -23.47 4.07
N PHE A 437 -1.10 -23.09 2.83
CA PHE A 437 -0.83 -23.95 1.67
C PHE A 437 0.67 -24.27 1.53
N PHE A 438 1.53 -23.25 1.53
CA PHE A 438 2.97 -23.46 1.38
C PHE A 438 3.59 -24.21 2.56
N GLN A 439 3.03 -24.07 3.77
CA GLN A 439 3.42 -24.87 4.93
C GLN A 439 3.12 -26.36 4.71
N ARG A 440 1.92 -26.73 4.22
CA ARG A 440 1.59 -28.13 3.89
C ARG A 440 2.44 -28.68 2.75
N LYS A 441 2.64 -27.90 1.69
CA LYS A 441 3.56 -28.25 0.59
C LYS A 441 4.96 -28.58 1.12
N ASN A 442 5.51 -27.72 1.98
CA ASN A 442 6.82 -27.93 2.60
C ASN A 442 6.85 -29.18 3.51
N GLN A 443 5.79 -29.43 4.29
CA GLN A 443 5.65 -30.64 5.09
C GLN A 443 5.63 -31.91 4.21
N PHE A 444 4.89 -31.90 3.10
CA PHE A 444 4.84 -33.01 2.14
C PHE A 444 6.23 -33.31 1.54
N PHE A 445 6.93 -32.29 1.02
CA PHE A 445 8.27 -32.50 0.45
C PHE A 445 9.30 -32.94 1.50
N LYS A 446 9.24 -32.41 2.73
CA LYS A 446 10.07 -32.88 3.85
C LYS A 446 9.82 -34.35 4.18
N ALA A 447 8.55 -34.76 4.31
CA ALA A 447 8.21 -36.16 4.59
C ALA A 447 8.65 -37.10 3.45
N LEU A 448 8.50 -36.66 2.19
CA LEU A 448 8.96 -37.41 1.02
C LEU A 448 10.49 -37.56 0.99
N ASP A 449 11.25 -36.52 1.32
CA ASP A 449 12.71 -36.58 1.38
C ASP A 449 13.21 -37.38 2.59
N GLU A 450 12.51 -37.32 3.72
CA GLU A 450 12.77 -38.18 4.88
C GLU A 450 12.54 -39.66 4.54
N GLN A 451 11.44 -40.00 3.85
CA GLN A 451 11.22 -41.36 3.34
C GLN A 451 12.33 -41.82 2.38
N LYS A 452 12.82 -40.94 1.49
CA LYS A 452 13.97 -41.26 0.63
C LYS A 452 15.24 -41.52 1.46
N MET A 453 15.49 -40.75 2.52
CA MET A 453 16.63 -40.95 3.42
C MET A 453 16.51 -42.25 4.24
N GLN A 454 15.32 -42.61 4.70
CA GLN A 454 15.07 -43.91 5.33
C GLN A 454 15.31 -45.06 4.34
N ASN A 455 14.83 -44.95 3.09
CA ASN A 455 15.13 -45.91 2.02
C ASN A 455 16.63 -46.00 1.71
N LEU A 456 17.38 -44.88 1.80
CA LEU A 456 18.83 -44.84 1.64
C LEU A 456 19.54 -45.64 2.74
N GLN A 457 19.14 -45.44 4.00
CA GLN A 457 19.67 -46.18 5.15
C GLN A 457 19.42 -47.68 5.00
N LEU A 458 18.18 -48.09 4.72
CA LEU A 458 17.81 -49.49 4.51
C LEU A 458 18.59 -50.14 3.35
N LYS A 459 18.75 -49.44 2.21
CA LYS A 459 19.57 -49.95 1.09
C LYS A 459 21.07 -49.99 1.40
N THR A 460 21.57 -49.10 2.25
CA THR A 460 22.95 -49.13 2.72
C THR A 460 23.21 -50.32 3.64
N GLN A 461 22.28 -50.63 4.56
CA GLN A 461 22.32 -51.86 5.37
C GLN A 461 22.30 -53.13 4.51
N LEU A 462 21.49 -53.16 3.44
CA LEU A 462 21.52 -54.29 2.49
C LEU A 462 22.86 -54.42 1.74
N CYS A 463 23.57 -53.31 1.48
CA CYS A 463 24.94 -53.39 0.94
C CYS A 463 25.88 -54.05 1.95
N GLU A 464 25.83 -53.65 3.21
CA GLU A 464 26.69 -54.18 4.28
C GLU A 464 26.39 -55.66 4.56
N GLU A 465 25.12 -56.06 4.59
CA GLU A 465 24.71 -57.47 4.64
C GLU A 465 25.26 -58.26 3.43
N ALA A 466 25.13 -57.73 2.20
CA ALA A 466 25.65 -58.39 1.00
C ALA A 466 27.18 -58.48 0.95
N GLU A 467 27.88 -57.42 1.39
CA GLU A 467 29.35 -57.39 1.48
C GLU A 467 29.88 -58.39 2.49
N SER A 468 29.23 -58.53 3.66
CA SER A 468 29.59 -59.56 4.65
C SER A 468 29.47 -60.99 4.13
N LEU A 469 28.61 -61.21 3.14
CA LEU A 469 28.34 -62.51 2.54
C LEU A 469 29.22 -62.82 1.31
N LYS A 470 29.89 -61.83 0.72
CA LYS A 470 30.59 -61.97 -0.57
C LYS A 470 31.73 -63.00 -0.55
N GLU A 471 32.38 -63.17 0.60
CA GLU A 471 33.53 -64.07 0.78
C GLU A 471 33.16 -65.46 1.31
N SER A 472 31.90 -65.67 1.70
CA SER A 472 31.40 -66.93 2.28
C SER A 472 31.61 -68.13 1.35
N THR A 473 32.00 -69.26 1.94
CA THR A 473 32.21 -70.55 1.27
C THR A 473 30.99 -71.48 1.35
N ASP A 474 29.95 -71.13 2.10
CA ASP A 474 28.67 -71.85 2.10
C ASP A 474 27.82 -71.39 0.90
N TRP A 475 28.05 -72.02 -0.25
CA TRP A 475 27.43 -71.67 -1.54
C TRP A 475 25.92 -71.88 -1.63
N ALA A 476 25.32 -72.63 -0.70
CA ALA A 476 23.89 -72.92 -0.70
C ALA A 476 23.14 -71.90 0.15
N SER A 477 23.50 -71.78 1.43
CA SER A 477 22.91 -70.82 2.37
C SER A 477 23.11 -69.38 1.91
N THR A 478 24.33 -69.06 1.46
CA THR A 478 24.67 -67.70 1.02
C THR A 478 23.92 -67.29 -0.25
N LYS A 479 23.72 -68.21 -1.20
CA LYS A 479 22.89 -67.97 -2.39
C LYS A 479 21.46 -67.61 -1.99
N GLU A 480 20.87 -68.37 -1.06
CA GLU A 480 19.49 -68.10 -0.63
C GLU A 480 19.38 -66.75 0.09
N LYS A 481 20.30 -66.44 1.01
CA LYS A 481 20.38 -65.14 1.68
C LYS A 481 20.50 -63.99 0.67
N LEU A 482 21.43 -64.04 -0.28
CA LEU A 482 21.60 -63.00 -1.31
C LEU A 482 20.34 -62.83 -2.18
N ILE A 483 19.62 -63.91 -2.52
CA ILE A 483 18.32 -63.83 -3.22
C ILE A 483 17.27 -63.14 -2.35
N GLN A 484 17.24 -63.38 -1.03
CA GLN A 484 16.36 -62.66 -0.11
C GLN A 484 16.73 -61.17 -0.02
N LEU A 485 18.02 -60.81 0.02
CA LEU A 485 18.47 -59.41 -0.02
C LEU A 485 18.06 -58.72 -1.33
N GLN A 486 18.19 -59.40 -2.48
CA GLN A 486 17.72 -58.87 -3.77
C GLN A 486 16.20 -58.68 -3.82
N LYS A 487 15.41 -59.50 -3.12
CA LYS A 487 13.97 -59.28 -2.94
C LYS A 487 13.70 -58.05 -2.06
N LYS A 488 14.34 -57.95 -0.89
CA LYS A 488 14.24 -56.77 0.01
C LYS A 488 14.63 -55.47 -0.70
N TRP A 489 15.68 -55.49 -1.52
CA TRP A 489 16.15 -54.35 -2.31
C TRP A 489 15.08 -53.82 -3.27
N LYS A 490 14.34 -54.73 -3.93
CA LYS A 490 13.25 -54.38 -4.86
C LYS A 490 12.01 -53.86 -4.15
N THR A 491 11.76 -54.23 -2.90
CA THR A 491 10.63 -53.72 -2.10
C THR A 491 10.90 -52.37 -1.44
N ILE A 492 12.16 -52.03 -1.17
CA ILE A 492 12.52 -50.70 -0.62
C ILE A 492 12.39 -49.65 -1.72
N GLY A 493 11.76 -48.51 -1.39
CA GLY A 493 11.39 -47.45 -2.33
C GLY A 493 12.55 -46.66 -2.92
N ARG A 494 12.22 -45.50 -3.52
CA ARG A 494 13.22 -44.59 -4.10
C ARG A 494 14.11 -43.97 -3.03
N VAL A 495 15.35 -43.72 -3.43
CA VAL A 495 16.47 -43.14 -2.67
C VAL A 495 16.78 -41.77 -3.29
N PRO A 496 17.42 -40.80 -2.59
CA PRO A 496 17.76 -39.52 -3.22
C PRO A 496 18.67 -39.76 -4.43
N ASP A 497 18.37 -39.12 -5.57
CA ASP A 497 18.98 -39.46 -6.86
C ASP A 497 20.51 -39.34 -6.84
N LYS A 498 21.06 -38.42 -6.05
CA LYS A 498 22.51 -38.25 -5.81
C LYS A 498 23.23 -39.51 -5.27
N HIS A 499 22.49 -40.41 -4.64
CA HIS A 499 23.01 -41.64 -4.01
C HIS A 499 22.50 -42.93 -4.67
N SER A 500 21.46 -42.87 -5.51
CA SER A 500 20.77 -44.05 -6.06
C SER A 500 21.74 -44.99 -6.79
N ASP A 501 22.51 -44.47 -7.76
CA ASP A 501 23.47 -45.24 -8.54
C ASP A 501 24.61 -45.80 -7.68
N LYS A 502 25.13 -45.00 -6.75
CA LYS A 502 26.26 -45.40 -5.90
C LYS A 502 25.92 -46.61 -5.04
N VAL A 503 24.76 -46.58 -4.38
CA VAL A 503 24.33 -47.68 -3.50
C VAL A 503 23.90 -48.89 -4.34
N TRP A 504 23.30 -48.69 -5.52
CA TRP A 504 23.00 -49.78 -6.45
C TRP A 504 24.25 -50.50 -6.95
N GLN A 505 25.28 -49.76 -7.37
CA GLN A 505 26.55 -50.35 -7.80
C GLN A 505 27.24 -51.08 -6.64
N ARG A 506 27.26 -50.51 -5.43
CA ARG A 506 27.79 -51.17 -4.22
C ARG A 506 27.12 -52.52 -3.97
N PHE A 507 25.78 -52.54 -3.92
CA PHE A 507 24.99 -53.78 -3.73
C PHE A 507 25.20 -54.80 -4.86
N ARG A 508 25.20 -54.33 -6.12
CA ARG A 508 25.35 -55.19 -7.30
C ARG A 508 26.75 -55.83 -7.34
N SER A 509 27.80 -55.07 -7.09
CA SER A 509 29.18 -55.58 -7.07
C SER A 509 29.36 -56.66 -6.01
N ALA A 510 28.86 -56.46 -4.79
CA ALA A 510 28.92 -57.47 -3.73
C ALA A 510 28.15 -58.76 -4.09
N CYS A 511 26.98 -58.64 -4.73
CA CYS A 511 26.25 -59.80 -5.24
C CYS A 511 27.02 -60.52 -6.36
N ASN A 512 27.53 -59.77 -7.33
CA ASN A 512 28.29 -60.31 -8.48
C ASN A 512 29.53 -61.07 -8.00
N GLU A 513 30.34 -60.49 -7.10
CA GLU A 513 31.57 -61.09 -6.60
C GLU A 513 31.36 -62.52 -6.06
N PHE A 514 30.25 -62.77 -5.34
CA PHE A 514 29.87 -64.10 -4.89
C PHE A 514 29.44 -65.04 -6.04
N PHE A 515 28.59 -64.57 -6.96
CA PHE A 515 28.09 -65.39 -8.06
C PHE A 515 29.19 -65.70 -9.09
N ASP A 516 30.07 -64.76 -9.38
CA ASP A 516 31.22 -64.91 -10.27
C ASP A 516 32.24 -65.88 -9.67
N ARG A 517 32.55 -65.77 -8.36
CA ARG A 517 33.37 -66.77 -7.63
C ARG A 517 32.74 -68.16 -7.69
N LYS A 518 31.43 -68.28 -7.49
CA LYS A 518 30.72 -69.57 -7.56
C LYS A 518 30.78 -70.16 -8.96
N GLN A 519 30.54 -69.34 -9.98
CA GLN A 519 30.60 -69.77 -11.37
C GLN A 519 32.02 -70.19 -11.76
N ALA A 520 33.04 -69.46 -11.31
CA ALA A 520 34.44 -69.83 -11.51
C ALA A 520 34.77 -71.19 -10.85
N GLN A 521 34.27 -71.46 -9.63
CA GLN A 521 34.46 -72.77 -8.99
C GLN A 521 33.73 -73.89 -9.75
N GLU A 522 32.51 -73.65 -10.22
CA GLU A 522 31.74 -74.62 -11.01
C GLU A 522 32.39 -74.90 -12.37
N GLN A 523 32.95 -73.87 -13.03
CA GLN A 523 33.75 -73.99 -14.24
C GLN A 523 35.09 -74.71 -14.01
N GLN A 524 35.81 -74.40 -12.93
CA GLN A 524 37.04 -75.13 -12.56
C GLN A 524 36.73 -76.62 -12.38
N ARG A 525 35.68 -76.94 -11.63
CA ARG A 525 35.22 -78.32 -11.44
C ARG A 525 34.79 -78.98 -12.76
N SER A 526 34.17 -78.26 -13.70
CA SER A 526 33.80 -78.84 -15.00
C SER A 526 35.03 -79.11 -15.87
N VAL A 527 35.98 -78.17 -15.95
CA VAL A 527 37.24 -78.32 -16.71
C VAL A 527 38.11 -79.44 -16.14
N GLU A 528 38.17 -79.58 -14.82
CA GLU A 528 38.88 -80.68 -14.16
C GLU A 528 38.25 -82.05 -14.49
N LEU A 529 36.92 -82.11 -14.54
CA LEU A 529 36.17 -83.32 -14.89
C LEU A 529 36.25 -83.64 -16.41
N GLU A 530 36.32 -82.61 -17.27
CA GLU A 530 36.59 -82.76 -18.71
C GLU A 530 38.01 -83.27 -18.98
N LYS A 531 39.04 -82.74 -18.31
CA LYS A 531 40.42 -83.23 -18.39
C LYS A 531 40.53 -84.71 -18.00
N LEU A 532 39.97 -85.07 -16.84
CA LEU A 532 39.91 -86.46 -16.38
C LEU A 532 39.15 -87.37 -17.36
N SER A 533 38.15 -86.85 -18.08
CA SER A 533 37.45 -87.60 -19.13
C SER A 533 38.28 -87.73 -20.41
N ALA A 534 39.14 -86.77 -20.74
CA ALA A 534 40.02 -86.80 -21.90
C ALA A 534 41.17 -87.81 -21.69
N GLU A 535 41.86 -87.76 -20.56
CA GLU A 535 42.93 -88.71 -20.19
C GLU A 535 42.43 -90.17 -20.24
N LYS A 536 41.20 -90.42 -19.77
CA LYS A 536 40.54 -91.74 -19.84
C LYS A 536 40.20 -92.16 -21.26
N MET A 537 39.88 -91.21 -22.15
CA MET A 537 39.67 -91.51 -23.56
C MET A 537 41.00 -91.81 -24.27
N GLU A 538 42.10 -91.14 -23.94
CA GLU A 538 43.44 -91.48 -24.46
C GLU A 538 43.90 -92.88 -24.05
N ILE A 539 43.57 -93.34 -22.84
CA ILE A 539 43.79 -94.75 -22.47
C ILE A 539 42.96 -95.66 -23.38
N CYS A 540 41.68 -95.38 -23.58
CA CYS A 540 40.84 -96.17 -24.49
C CYS A 540 41.36 -96.18 -25.93
N ASP A 541 41.86 -95.05 -26.42
CA ASP A 541 42.32 -94.93 -27.81
C ASP A 541 43.67 -95.63 -28.01
N ARG A 542 44.60 -95.60 -27.03
CA ARG A 542 45.80 -96.46 -27.06
C ARG A 542 45.48 -97.97 -27.07
N VAL A 543 44.44 -98.39 -26.34
CA VAL A 543 43.97 -99.78 -26.42
C VAL A 543 43.31 -100.06 -27.78
N ALA A 544 42.54 -99.13 -28.34
CA ALA A 544 41.97 -99.29 -29.68
C ALA A 544 43.04 -99.37 -30.79
N ASP A 545 44.12 -98.57 -30.70
CA ASP A 545 45.23 -98.56 -31.64
C ASP A 545 46.05 -99.85 -31.59
N THR A 546 46.38 -100.35 -30.39
CA THR A 546 47.02 -101.67 -30.23
C THR A 546 46.11 -102.79 -30.74
N LEU A 547 44.79 -102.68 -30.56
CA LEU A 547 43.80 -103.58 -31.15
C LEU A 547 43.59 -103.41 -32.66
N SER A 548 44.14 -102.36 -33.30
CA SER A 548 44.05 -102.16 -34.74
C SER A 548 45.15 -102.91 -35.51
N GLN A 549 46.27 -103.21 -34.85
CA GLN A 549 47.44 -103.85 -35.46
C GLN A 549 47.23 -105.37 -35.58
N PRO A 550 47.20 -105.96 -36.80
CA PRO A 550 46.91 -107.39 -36.98
C PRO A 550 47.97 -108.34 -36.41
N SER A 551 49.20 -107.84 -36.21
CA SER A 551 50.36 -108.60 -35.75
C SER A 551 50.63 -108.48 -34.24
N ALA A 552 49.84 -107.71 -33.50
CA ALA A 552 50.04 -107.51 -32.06
C ALA A 552 49.39 -108.66 -31.26
N THR A 553 50.22 -109.56 -30.72
CA THR A 553 49.84 -110.48 -29.65
C THR A 553 49.93 -109.74 -28.32
N GLY A 554 48.83 -109.64 -27.58
CA GLY A 554 48.83 -108.99 -26.27
C GLY A 554 49.41 -109.88 -25.17
N THR A 555 49.99 -109.28 -24.13
CA THR A 555 50.46 -109.98 -22.93
C THR A 555 49.60 -109.68 -21.70
N VAL A 556 49.65 -110.56 -20.69
CA VAL A 556 48.97 -110.34 -19.41
C VAL A 556 49.57 -109.17 -18.63
N ASP A 557 50.87 -108.91 -18.77
CA ASP A 557 51.56 -107.80 -18.12
C ASP A 557 51.15 -106.44 -18.69
N GLU A 558 50.97 -106.34 -20.02
CA GLU A 558 50.40 -105.15 -20.66
C GLU A 558 48.95 -104.90 -20.25
N PHE A 559 48.12 -105.95 -20.17
CA PHE A 559 46.76 -105.86 -19.62
C PHE A 559 46.78 -105.27 -18.20
N ASN A 560 47.61 -105.81 -17.32
CA ASN A 560 47.75 -105.33 -15.94
C ASN A 560 48.29 -103.88 -15.89
N SER A 561 49.22 -103.51 -16.77
CA SER A 561 49.74 -102.14 -16.88
C SER A 561 48.67 -101.13 -17.31
N LEU A 562 47.86 -101.47 -18.32
CA LEU A 562 46.74 -100.65 -18.79
C LEU A 562 45.68 -100.48 -17.69
N VAL A 563 45.38 -101.55 -16.96
CA VAL A 563 44.49 -101.53 -15.79
C VAL A 563 45.05 -100.67 -14.66
N GLN A 564 46.37 -100.71 -14.39
CA GLN A 564 47.00 -99.85 -13.40
C GLN A 564 46.99 -98.37 -13.82
N GLN A 565 47.30 -98.06 -15.08
CA GLN A 565 47.24 -96.69 -15.62
C GLN A 565 45.83 -96.12 -15.50
N TRP A 566 44.79 -96.92 -15.80
CA TRP A 566 43.41 -96.52 -15.56
C TRP A 566 43.16 -96.22 -14.07
N ARG A 567 43.54 -97.13 -13.15
CA ARG A 567 43.40 -96.89 -11.70
C ARG A 567 44.12 -95.63 -11.24
N GLU A 568 45.24 -95.28 -11.84
CA GLU A 568 45.97 -94.05 -11.51
C GLU A 568 45.22 -92.79 -11.92
N THR A 569 44.47 -92.80 -13.02
CA THR A 569 43.50 -91.71 -13.36
C THR A 569 42.24 -91.71 -12.48
N ASP A 570 42.01 -92.75 -11.67
CA ASP A 570 40.96 -92.80 -10.65
C ASP A 570 41.46 -92.39 -9.25
N LYS A 571 42.78 -92.38 -8.99
CA LYS A 571 43.40 -91.95 -7.71
C LYS A 571 43.26 -90.43 -7.49
N GLY A 572 42.07 -90.03 -7.04
CA GLY A 572 41.74 -88.65 -6.69
C GLY A 572 40.33 -88.21 -7.07
N SER A 573 39.63 -88.97 -7.93
CA SER A 573 38.27 -88.63 -8.38
C SER A 573 37.29 -89.78 -8.17
N HIS A 574 36.20 -89.51 -7.45
CA HIS A 574 35.08 -90.43 -7.25
C HIS A 574 34.04 -90.36 -8.39
N ARG A 575 34.32 -89.63 -9.46
CA ARG A 575 33.41 -89.46 -10.61
C ARG A 575 34.11 -89.79 -11.92
N THR A 576 33.72 -90.93 -12.47
CA THR A 576 34.12 -91.44 -13.77
C THR A 576 33.06 -91.15 -14.83
N SER A 577 33.46 -91.07 -16.11
CA SER A 577 32.53 -90.90 -17.23
C SER A 577 32.00 -92.28 -17.67
N PRO A 578 30.70 -92.61 -17.48
CA PRO A 578 30.21 -93.97 -17.73
C PRO A 578 30.46 -94.47 -19.15
N LYS A 579 30.47 -93.57 -20.14
CA LYS A 579 30.78 -93.89 -21.54
C LYS A 579 32.24 -94.30 -21.74
N ALA A 580 33.18 -93.60 -21.09
CA ALA A 580 34.59 -93.98 -21.10
C ALA A 580 34.79 -95.29 -20.30
N GLU A 581 34.01 -95.49 -19.24
CA GLU A 581 34.02 -96.73 -18.48
C GLU A 581 33.65 -97.95 -19.34
N ASP A 582 32.46 -97.94 -19.96
CA ASP A 582 31.98 -99.05 -20.77
C ASP A 582 32.89 -99.29 -21.99
N LYS A 583 33.39 -98.21 -22.62
CA LYS A 583 34.38 -98.30 -23.71
C LYS A 583 35.64 -99.04 -23.24
N PHE A 584 36.21 -98.68 -22.09
CA PHE A 584 37.40 -99.35 -21.55
C PHE A 584 37.18 -100.85 -21.32
N ILE A 585 36.08 -101.26 -20.65
CA ILE A 585 35.80 -102.69 -20.41
C ILE A 585 35.71 -103.46 -21.73
N SER A 586 34.96 -102.94 -22.71
CA SER A 586 34.77 -103.61 -24.01
C SER A 586 36.05 -103.69 -24.87
N LEU A 587 37.02 -102.79 -24.64
CA LEU A 587 38.32 -102.84 -25.28
C LEU A 587 39.26 -103.82 -24.55
N MET A 588 39.25 -103.85 -23.22
CA MET A 588 40.01 -104.83 -22.44
C MET A 588 39.53 -106.27 -22.68
N GLU A 589 38.23 -106.48 -22.94
CA GLU A 589 37.66 -107.76 -23.40
C GLU A 589 38.31 -108.23 -24.72
N LYS A 590 38.29 -107.37 -25.75
CA LYS A 590 38.92 -107.62 -27.05
C LYS A 590 40.45 -107.74 -26.98
N TYR A 591 41.07 -107.16 -25.96
CA TYR A 591 42.49 -107.31 -25.69
C TYR A 591 42.83 -108.70 -25.17
N LEU A 592 42.05 -109.20 -24.20
CA LEU A 592 42.20 -110.57 -23.68
C LEU A 592 41.95 -111.63 -24.77
N GLU A 593 41.10 -111.36 -25.76
CA GLU A 593 40.91 -112.25 -26.92
C GLU A 593 42.19 -112.48 -27.74
N ARG A 594 43.08 -111.48 -27.78
CA ARG A 594 44.37 -111.50 -28.52
C ARG A 594 45.56 -112.04 -27.73
N VAL A 595 45.37 -112.48 -26.47
CA VAL A 595 46.43 -113.11 -25.68
C VAL A 595 46.44 -114.61 -25.97
N PRO A 596 47.42 -115.16 -26.73
CA PRO A 596 47.39 -116.56 -27.14
C PRO A 596 47.65 -117.55 -26.00
N GLU A 597 48.23 -117.08 -24.88
CA GLU A 597 48.56 -117.90 -23.70
C GLU A 597 47.37 -118.16 -22.78
N LEU A 598 46.26 -117.42 -22.91
CA LEU A 598 45.09 -117.54 -22.04
C LEU A 598 43.98 -118.39 -22.64
N ASN A 599 43.49 -119.37 -21.88
CA ASN A 599 42.26 -120.10 -22.15
C ASN A 599 41.01 -119.25 -21.91
N LEU A 600 39.86 -119.71 -22.44
CA LEU A 600 38.59 -118.99 -22.35
C LEU A 600 38.19 -118.63 -20.90
N GLU A 601 38.40 -119.55 -19.95
CA GLU A 601 38.08 -119.36 -18.53
C GLU A 601 38.98 -118.29 -17.88
N GLU A 602 40.30 -118.35 -18.13
CA GLU A 602 41.28 -117.40 -17.60
C GLU A 602 41.05 -115.96 -18.11
N ARG A 603 40.65 -115.83 -19.38
CA ARG A 603 40.20 -114.54 -19.96
C ARG A 603 38.97 -114.01 -19.23
N THR A 604 37.96 -114.84 -19.00
CA THR A 604 36.75 -114.41 -18.29
C THR A 604 37.03 -114.01 -16.85
N ASP A 605 37.96 -114.69 -16.17
CA ASP A 605 38.34 -114.36 -14.80
C ASP A 605 39.05 -113.01 -14.66
N LEU A 606 39.98 -112.69 -15.56
CA LEU A 606 40.67 -111.40 -15.58
C LEU A 606 39.68 -110.25 -15.85
N LEU A 607 38.75 -110.44 -16.79
CA LEU A 607 37.69 -109.48 -17.09
C LEU A 607 36.71 -109.29 -15.92
N VAL A 608 36.32 -110.37 -15.25
CA VAL A 608 35.41 -110.30 -14.09
C VAL A 608 36.10 -109.65 -12.90
N LYS A 609 37.36 -109.97 -12.61
CA LYS A 609 38.17 -109.28 -11.59
C LYS A 609 38.23 -107.77 -11.85
N LEU A 610 38.50 -107.36 -13.10
CA LEU A 610 38.47 -105.96 -13.52
C LEU A 610 37.09 -105.31 -13.29
N GLN A 611 35.99 -105.98 -13.65
CA GLN A 611 34.62 -105.47 -13.41
C GLN A 611 34.30 -105.35 -11.91
N VAL A 612 34.64 -106.36 -11.10
CA VAL A 612 34.43 -106.38 -9.64
C VAL A 612 35.20 -105.26 -8.98
N GLU A 613 36.51 -105.14 -9.25
CA GLU A 613 37.35 -104.09 -8.69
C GLU A 613 36.85 -102.71 -9.09
N ARG A 614 36.45 -102.49 -10.34
CA ARG A 614 35.88 -101.20 -10.77
C ARG A 614 34.61 -100.86 -10.00
N ILE A 615 33.69 -101.81 -9.87
CA ILE A 615 32.43 -101.57 -9.14
C ILE A 615 32.73 -101.25 -7.67
N LYS A 616 33.69 -101.94 -7.04
CA LYS A 616 34.15 -101.67 -5.66
C LYS A 616 34.72 -100.25 -5.47
N HIS A 617 35.27 -99.62 -6.51
CA HIS A 617 35.77 -98.24 -6.47
C HIS A 617 34.71 -97.18 -6.85
N SER A 618 33.49 -97.60 -7.21
CA SER A 618 32.39 -96.68 -7.56
C SER A 618 31.67 -96.19 -6.29
N PRO A 619 31.20 -94.92 -6.21
CA PRO A 619 30.50 -94.41 -5.02
C PRO A 619 29.23 -95.20 -4.63
N ASP A 620 28.60 -95.92 -5.56
CA ASP A 620 27.44 -96.81 -5.33
C ASP A 620 27.81 -98.31 -5.36
N ALA A 621 29.04 -98.68 -4.96
CA ALA A 621 29.57 -100.04 -5.03
C ALA A 621 28.58 -101.13 -4.55
N GLY A 622 27.98 -100.94 -3.37
CA GLY A 622 27.07 -101.92 -2.77
C GLY A 622 25.80 -102.17 -3.60
N GLN A 623 25.17 -101.12 -4.15
CA GLN A 623 24.00 -101.31 -5.02
C GLN A 623 24.39 -101.95 -6.36
N LYS A 624 25.51 -101.52 -6.96
CA LYS A 624 25.96 -102.02 -8.26
C LYS A 624 26.40 -103.49 -8.22
N LEU A 625 27.11 -103.93 -7.17
CA LEU A 625 27.44 -105.34 -6.96
C LEU A 625 26.18 -106.19 -6.83
N HIS A 626 25.24 -105.77 -5.97
CA HIS A 626 23.99 -106.49 -5.77
C HIS A 626 23.11 -106.55 -7.03
N GLN A 627 23.08 -105.48 -7.85
CA GLN A 627 22.42 -105.50 -9.16
C GLN A 627 23.06 -106.52 -10.10
N ARG A 628 24.41 -106.54 -10.20
CA ARG A 628 25.12 -107.49 -11.08
C ARG A 628 24.95 -108.94 -10.62
N GLU A 629 25.04 -109.20 -9.32
CA GLU A 629 24.82 -110.53 -8.75
C GLU A 629 23.38 -111.03 -9.05
N ASN A 630 22.36 -110.19 -8.86
CA ASN A 630 20.97 -110.58 -9.16
C ASN A 630 20.74 -110.84 -10.65
N THR A 631 21.42 -110.11 -11.54
CA THR A 631 21.36 -110.38 -12.98
C THR A 631 21.96 -111.75 -13.31
N LEU A 632 23.14 -112.08 -12.79
CA LEU A 632 23.76 -113.40 -12.95
C LEU A 632 22.89 -114.53 -12.36
N ARG A 633 22.30 -114.32 -11.17
CA ARG A 633 21.34 -115.28 -10.56
C ARG A 633 20.13 -115.53 -11.46
N ARG A 634 19.59 -114.49 -12.12
CA ARG A 634 18.45 -114.61 -13.06
C ARG A 634 18.85 -115.36 -14.33
N GLU A 635 20.01 -115.05 -14.91
CA GLU A 635 20.53 -115.74 -16.10
C GLU A 635 20.76 -117.24 -15.81
N ILE A 636 21.35 -117.58 -14.65
CA ILE A 636 21.51 -118.97 -14.21
C ILE A 636 20.15 -119.65 -14.04
N ALA A 637 19.20 -119.03 -13.35
CA ALA A 637 17.86 -119.59 -13.14
C ALA A 637 17.10 -119.78 -14.46
N GLN A 638 17.25 -118.87 -15.42
CA GLN A 638 16.67 -118.99 -16.75
C GLN A 638 17.26 -120.18 -17.51
N LEU A 639 18.60 -120.30 -17.59
CA LEU A 639 19.24 -121.45 -18.23
C LEU A 639 18.90 -122.79 -17.54
N GLN A 640 18.71 -122.79 -16.22
CA GLN A 640 18.23 -123.97 -15.48
C GLN A 640 16.80 -124.36 -15.87
N ASN A 641 15.89 -123.38 -16.03
CA ASN A 641 14.53 -123.60 -16.51
C ASN A 641 14.51 -124.03 -17.98
N ASP A 642 15.39 -123.47 -18.82
CA ASP A 642 15.54 -123.87 -20.22
C ASP A 642 16.03 -125.31 -20.32
N ILE A 643 17.05 -125.71 -19.54
CA ILE A 643 17.49 -127.11 -19.43
C ILE A 643 16.35 -128.02 -18.97
N GLN A 644 15.58 -127.61 -17.96
CA GLN A 644 14.46 -128.42 -17.46
C GLN A 644 13.38 -128.60 -18.55
N THR A 645 13.08 -127.54 -19.31
CA THR A 645 12.14 -127.58 -20.44
C THR A 645 12.67 -128.46 -21.58
N LEU A 646 13.95 -128.34 -21.93
CA LEU A 646 14.62 -129.18 -22.93
C LEU A 646 14.62 -130.66 -22.51
N ARG A 647 14.86 -130.97 -21.23
CA ARG A 647 14.76 -132.33 -20.68
C ARG A 647 13.34 -132.89 -20.78
N THR A 648 12.32 -132.12 -20.40
CA THR A 648 10.91 -132.53 -20.54
C THR A 648 10.54 -132.75 -22.01
N ASN A 649 11.06 -131.93 -22.93
CA ASN A 649 10.87 -132.12 -24.37
C ASN A 649 11.56 -133.39 -24.89
N ILE A 650 12.81 -133.67 -24.48
CA ILE A 650 13.50 -134.93 -24.79
C ILE A 650 12.68 -136.14 -24.31
N GLU A 651 12.12 -136.07 -23.11
CA GLU A 651 11.32 -137.13 -22.49
C GLU A 651 9.96 -137.33 -23.21
N PHE A 652 9.38 -136.26 -23.77
CA PHE A 652 8.21 -136.32 -24.64
C PHE A 652 8.54 -136.97 -26.00
N PHE A 653 9.61 -136.53 -26.66
CA PHE A 653 10.02 -137.09 -27.96
C PHE A 653 10.58 -138.51 -27.87
N ALA A 654 10.97 -138.98 -26.68
CA ALA A 654 11.49 -140.34 -26.44
C ALA A 654 10.57 -141.50 -26.90
N ARG A 655 9.30 -141.22 -27.22
CA ARG A 655 8.30 -142.20 -27.69
C ARG A 655 8.06 -142.17 -29.20
N SER A 656 8.82 -141.36 -29.96
CA SER A 656 8.66 -141.14 -31.41
C SER A 656 9.75 -141.82 -32.25
N LYS A 657 9.38 -142.40 -33.40
CA LYS A 657 10.31 -143.13 -34.31
C LYS A 657 11.31 -142.26 -35.09
N ASN A 658 11.21 -140.92 -35.03
CA ASN A 658 12.15 -139.98 -35.68
C ASN A 658 12.91 -139.12 -34.66
N ALA A 659 12.97 -139.51 -33.39
CA ALA A 659 13.41 -138.64 -32.30
C ALA A 659 14.92 -138.46 -32.15
N ASP A 660 15.75 -139.37 -32.66
CA ASP A 660 17.14 -139.47 -32.21
C ASP A 660 18.04 -138.30 -32.63
N LYS A 661 17.83 -137.72 -33.83
CA LYS A 661 18.54 -136.48 -34.24
C LYS A 661 18.14 -135.26 -33.39
N LEU A 662 16.86 -135.15 -33.03
CA LEU A 662 16.38 -134.06 -32.18
C LEU A 662 16.87 -134.23 -30.73
N ARG A 663 16.99 -135.47 -30.25
CA ARG A 663 17.61 -135.79 -28.95
C ARG A 663 19.06 -135.34 -28.91
N GLU A 664 19.86 -135.73 -29.89
CA GLU A 664 21.28 -135.34 -29.98
C GLU A 664 21.44 -133.80 -30.01
N GLU A 665 20.58 -133.10 -30.76
CA GLU A 665 20.56 -131.63 -30.78
C GLU A 665 20.15 -131.01 -29.43
N TYR A 666 19.12 -131.55 -28.77
CA TYR A 666 18.68 -131.06 -27.46
C TYR A 666 19.68 -131.41 -26.33
N GLU A 667 20.33 -132.58 -26.39
CA GLU A 667 21.39 -132.99 -25.45
C GLU A 667 22.63 -132.10 -25.63
N GLY A 668 23.03 -131.78 -26.87
CA GLY A 668 24.06 -130.80 -27.16
C GLY A 668 23.73 -129.42 -26.59
N ARG A 669 22.51 -128.92 -26.82
CA ARG A 669 22.02 -127.64 -26.24
C ARG A 669 22.00 -127.67 -24.71
N ILE A 670 21.64 -128.79 -24.08
CA ILE A 670 21.72 -128.96 -22.61
C ILE A 670 23.17 -128.93 -22.13
N ALA A 671 24.08 -129.63 -22.80
CA ALA A 671 25.50 -129.65 -22.43
C ALA A 671 26.13 -128.24 -22.54
N ASP A 672 25.79 -127.49 -23.59
CA ASP A 672 26.28 -126.11 -23.75
C ASP A 672 25.62 -125.13 -22.76
N ALA A 673 24.34 -125.30 -22.44
CA ALA A 673 23.68 -124.55 -21.37
C ALA A 673 24.28 -124.88 -19.99
N GLN A 674 24.67 -126.14 -19.73
CA GLN A 674 25.36 -126.55 -18.51
C GLN A 674 26.76 -125.92 -18.40
N LYS A 675 27.56 -125.92 -19.48
CA LYS A 675 28.84 -125.19 -19.54
C LYS A 675 28.63 -123.70 -19.26
N ARG A 676 27.59 -123.09 -19.85
CA ARG A 676 27.28 -121.67 -19.63
C ARG A 676 26.85 -121.37 -18.20
N ILE A 677 26.09 -122.25 -17.54
CA ILE A 677 25.77 -122.14 -16.11
C ILE A 677 27.03 -122.23 -15.26
N ALA A 678 27.92 -123.19 -15.52
CA ALA A 678 29.17 -123.34 -14.76
C ALA A 678 30.02 -122.06 -14.86
N LEU A 679 30.15 -121.49 -16.06
CA LEU A 679 30.82 -120.21 -16.27
C LEU A 679 30.14 -119.07 -15.49
N LEU A 680 28.81 -118.91 -15.60
CA LEU A 680 28.07 -117.87 -14.88
C LEU A 680 28.13 -118.02 -13.35
N GLN A 681 28.20 -119.25 -12.84
CA GLN A 681 28.43 -119.54 -11.42
C GLN A 681 29.82 -119.08 -10.99
N HIS A 682 30.86 -119.38 -11.78
CA HIS A 682 32.22 -118.90 -11.52
C HIS A 682 32.30 -117.37 -11.47
N GLN A 683 31.66 -116.69 -12.43
CA GLN A 683 31.56 -115.24 -12.42
C GLN A 683 30.84 -114.72 -11.17
N LEU A 684 29.72 -115.32 -10.80
CA LEU A 684 28.91 -114.94 -9.65
C LEU A 684 29.64 -115.12 -8.31
N ASP A 685 30.48 -116.14 -8.17
CA ASP A 685 31.30 -116.30 -6.97
C ASP A 685 32.45 -115.27 -6.91
N ALA A 686 33.02 -114.88 -8.05
CA ALA A 686 33.96 -113.75 -8.11
C ALA A 686 33.32 -112.38 -7.78
N PHE A 687 32.01 -112.21 -7.98
CA PHE A 687 31.25 -111.02 -7.51
C PHE A 687 30.88 -111.06 -6.02
N ARG A 688 31.09 -112.19 -5.33
CA ARG A 688 30.80 -112.37 -3.88
C ARG A 688 32.03 -112.22 -2.99
N ALA A 689 33.23 -112.42 -3.53
CA ALA A 689 34.52 -112.08 -2.90
C ALA A 689 34.80 -110.58 -2.98
#